data_AF-A0A2I4C2U5-F1
#
_entry.id   AF-A0A2I4C2U5-F1
#
_cell.length_a   1.000
_cell.length_b   1.000
_cell.length_c   1.000
_cell.angle_alpha   90.00
_cell.angle_beta   90.00
_cell.angle_gamma   90.00
#
_symmetry.space_group_name_H-M   'P 1'
#
loop_
_entity.id
_entity.type
_entity.pdbx_description
1 polymer ?
#
loop_
_entity_poly.entity_id
_entity_poly.type
_entity_poly.pdbx_seq_one_letter_code
_entity_poly.pdbx_strand_id
1 'polypeptide(L)'
;MSVESKQTQKACCSKLKLFLVSLAFVYFAKAFGGSYMKSSITQIERRFNIPSSLIGFIDGSFEIGNLLVIAFVSYFGAKLHRPRLIGIGCLIMSTGSFLIAMPHFFQGTYKYETSMSHNTQVNSTENILPCLTNHTVTDANETPDVATMKACEKAVGSSMWIYVFLGNMLRGIGETPIMPLGVSYLDDFSRHENTPFYLAFIHTVGMLGPMVGYMMGSYISKIYVDIGFVDLDSISITYKDSRWVGAWWLGFILSGTVILLSSIPFFFLPKSLPKQGQENSKNKNTELTAVAEQENFLPDETHGGDKEKPVTFREMVQDFLPSLKRLFRNNIYTMIILLNLVAVNGFVGLITFKPKHMEQVYGQAASKAIFLIGILNLPAVALGIIAGGFVMKRLKLGVVGAARLCMVSAMGALLCMSIQIFLHCDNAEVAGLTVSYKGYPDVSYNQQTLISQCNAGCSCSLKHWDPVCAHNGMTYASPCLAGCQSSTGTGRAMVFHNCTCIDDAMNKAVNMSAVLGQCPRKSECDRQFKFYMGTSVVGAFLSACGATPGYMVLLRSIQPDLKSLALGMQTLIVRCLGGIPPPIYFGALIDRTCLKWGTKQCGGRGACRLYDANAFRYIFVGLISGIGCISNMMWGILYVKIVKKEKKLALRSQAKENELEANGESNGHANISIAKNKDDTTRESTI
;
A
#
# COMPACT_ATOMS: atom_id res chain seq x y z
N MET A 1 -13.26 -36.85 58.24
CA MET A 1 -12.25 -36.60 57.19
C MET A 1 -12.84 -35.62 56.19
N SER A 2 -12.25 -34.43 56.13
CA SER A 2 -12.59 -33.35 55.21
C SER A 2 -12.37 -33.79 53.76
N VAL A 3 -13.40 -33.67 52.92
CA VAL A 3 -13.23 -33.63 51.47
C VAL A 3 -13.50 -32.19 51.06
N GLU A 4 -12.41 -31.43 50.94
CA GLU A 4 -12.40 -30.11 50.32
C GLU A 4 -13.04 -30.17 48.93
N SER A 5 -14.15 -29.46 48.74
CA SER A 5 -14.64 -29.14 47.41
C SER A 5 -13.63 -28.22 46.75
N LYS A 6 -12.84 -28.75 45.80
CA LYS A 6 -11.98 -27.98 44.91
C LYS A 6 -12.77 -26.81 44.32
N GLN A 7 -12.45 -25.61 44.80
CA GLN A 7 -12.85 -24.36 44.19
C GLN A 7 -12.14 -24.31 42.83
N THR A 8 -12.86 -24.61 41.75
CA THR A 8 -12.32 -24.52 40.40
C THR A 8 -11.94 -23.07 40.14
N GLN A 9 -10.64 -22.84 40.15
CA GLN A 9 -9.94 -21.61 39.84
C GLN A 9 -10.62 -20.90 38.66
N LYS A 10 -11.25 -19.75 38.92
CA LYS A 10 -11.87 -18.89 37.90
C LYS A 10 -10.83 -18.59 36.82
N ALA A 11 -11.00 -19.16 35.63
CA ALA A 11 -10.15 -18.87 34.49
C ALA A 11 -10.13 -17.35 34.23
N CYS A 12 -8.94 -16.79 34.27
CA CYS A 12 -8.58 -15.39 34.49
C CYS A 12 -8.89 -14.41 33.32
N CYS A 13 -9.85 -14.69 32.43
CA CYS A 13 -10.27 -13.73 31.41
C CYS A 13 -11.68 -14.03 30.91
N SER A 14 -12.57 -13.03 30.94
CA SER A 14 -13.87 -13.14 30.25
C SER A 14 -13.62 -13.54 28.79
N LYS A 15 -14.34 -14.54 28.28
CA LYS A 15 -14.18 -15.05 26.90
C LYS A 15 -14.33 -13.95 25.84
N LEU A 16 -15.10 -12.89 26.14
CA LEU A 16 -15.22 -11.69 25.30
C LEU A 16 -13.91 -10.88 25.26
N LYS A 17 -13.22 -10.71 26.40
CA LYS A 17 -11.90 -10.05 26.45
C LYS A 17 -10.86 -10.86 25.69
N LEU A 18 -10.90 -12.20 25.77
CA LEU A 18 -10.04 -13.07 24.97
C LEU A 18 -10.29 -12.89 23.47
N PHE A 19 -11.55 -12.85 23.04
CA PHE A 19 -11.91 -12.56 21.64
C PHE A 19 -11.41 -11.19 21.21
N LEU A 20 -11.59 -10.15 22.02
CA LEU A 20 -11.11 -8.80 21.74
C LEU A 20 -9.60 -8.73 21.53
N VAL A 21 -8.81 -9.32 22.45
CA VAL A 21 -7.34 -9.36 22.34
C VAL A 21 -6.91 -10.16 21.12
N SER A 22 -7.55 -11.30 20.87
CA SER A 22 -7.25 -12.14 19.70
C SER A 22 -7.54 -11.40 18.40
N LEU A 23 -8.66 -10.69 18.32
CA LEU A 23 -9.05 -9.91 17.15
C LEU A 23 -8.11 -8.72 16.94
N ALA A 24 -7.72 -8.01 18.00
CA ALA A 24 -6.73 -6.95 17.93
C ALA A 24 -5.37 -7.47 17.41
N PHE A 25 -4.93 -8.64 17.89
CA PHE A 25 -3.69 -9.27 17.42
C PHE A 25 -3.76 -9.69 15.95
N VAL A 26 -4.90 -10.21 15.47
CA VAL A 26 -5.11 -10.50 14.04
C VAL A 26 -5.07 -9.22 13.20
N TYR A 27 -5.66 -8.12 13.67
CA TYR A 27 -5.58 -6.82 12.99
C TYR A 27 -4.16 -6.30 12.88
N PHE A 28 -3.34 -6.48 13.92
CA PHE A 28 -1.92 -6.22 13.85
C PHE A 28 -1.23 -7.13 12.81
N ALA A 29 -1.45 -8.44 12.89
CA ALA A 29 -0.79 -9.43 12.04
C ALA A 29 -1.10 -9.24 10.55
N LYS A 30 -2.38 -8.98 10.19
CA LYS A 30 -2.78 -8.73 8.79
C LYS A 30 -2.13 -7.47 8.24
N ALA A 31 -2.12 -6.38 9.02
CA ALA A 31 -1.58 -5.09 8.60
C ALA A 31 -0.04 -5.10 8.55
N PHE A 32 0.59 -5.84 9.46
CA PHE A 32 2.03 -6.16 9.43
C PHE A 32 2.42 -6.87 8.13
N GLY A 33 1.74 -7.96 7.77
CA GLY A 33 2.06 -8.65 6.52
C GLY A 33 1.76 -7.83 5.26
N GLY A 34 0.69 -7.03 5.26
CA GLY A 34 0.32 -6.19 4.12
C GLY A 34 1.34 -5.08 3.85
N SER A 35 1.81 -4.41 4.91
CA SER A 35 2.89 -3.42 4.81
C SER A 35 4.23 -4.04 4.43
N TYR A 36 4.54 -5.25 4.91
CA TYR A 36 5.74 -5.97 4.50
C TYR A 36 5.75 -6.28 2.99
N MET A 37 4.61 -6.71 2.42
CA MET A 37 4.46 -6.90 0.97
C MET A 37 4.80 -5.61 0.20
N LYS A 38 4.24 -4.46 0.61
CA LYS A 38 4.55 -3.15 0.02
C LYS A 38 6.03 -2.79 0.13
N SER A 39 6.68 -3.09 1.25
CA SER A 39 8.12 -2.83 1.43
C SER A 39 9.02 -3.75 0.58
N SER A 40 8.54 -4.94 0.22
CA SER A 40 9.32 -5.96 -0.49
C SER A 40 9.22 -5.86 -2.02
N ILE A 41 8.36 -4.98 -2.54
CA ILE A 41 8.08 -4.83 -3.98
C ILE A 41 9.37 -4.71 -4.81
N THR A 42 10.28 -3.82 -4.45
CA THR A 42 11.51 -3.61 -5.22
C THR A 42 12.44 -4.82 -5.21
N GLN A 43 12.41 -5.62 -4.14
CA GLN A 43 13.23 -6.83 -4.01
C GLN A 43 12.67 -7.96 -4.87
N ILE A 44 11.34 -8.13 -4.87
CA ILE A 44 10.63 -9.11 -5.72
C ILE A 44 10.83 -8.76 -7.20
N GLU A 45 10.72 -7.47 -7.56
CA GLU A 45 10.96 -6.96 -8.91
C GLU A 45 12.35 -7.37 -9.43
N ARG A 46 13.38 -7.13 -8.62
CA ARG A 46 14.79 -7.44 -8.95
C ARG A 46 15.10 -8.93 -8.93
N ARG A 47 14.49 -9.70 -8.02
CA ARG A 47 14.68 -11.16 -7.92
C ARG A 47 14.16 -11.86 -9.17
N PHE A 48 12.94 -11.53 -9.59
CA PHE A 48 12.32 -12.16 -10.77
C PHE A 48 12.65 -11.45 -12.08
N ASN A 49 13.35 -10.31 -12.01
CA ASN A 49 13.74 -9.50 -13.16
C ASN A 49 12.52 -9.16 -14.04
N ILE A 50 11.48 -8.61 -13.41
CA ILE A 50 10.18 -8.30 -14.02
C ILE A 50 9.90 -6.79 -14.05
N PRO A 51 9.09 -6.30 -15.00
CA PRO A 51 8.74 -4.88 -15.08
C PRO A 51 7.82 -4.44 -13.93
N SER A 52 7.81 -3.13 -13.63
CA SER A 52 7.02 -2.55 -12.54
C SER A 52 5.52 -2.75 -12.72
N SER A 53 5.05 -2.75 -13.97
CA SER A 53 3.65 -3.06 -14.34
C SER A 53 3.19 -4.46 -13.89
N LEU A 54 4.04 -5.48 -14.06
CA LEU A 54 3.73 -6.85 -13.63
C LEU A 54 3.74 -6.97 -12.11
N ILE A 55 4.66 -6.28 -11.44
CA ILE A 55 4.66 -6.15 -9.98
C ILE A 55 3.37 -5.48 -9.47
N GLY A 56 2.91 -4.45 -10.16
CA GLY A 56 1.62 -3.83 -9.86
C GLY A 56 0.46 -4.81 -9.95
N PHE A 57 0.47 -5.69 -10.95
CA PHE A 57 -0.53 -6.75 -11.07
C PHE A 57 -0.45 -7.78 -9.94
N ILE A 58 0.77 -8.18 -9.54
CA ILE A 58 1.00 -9.07 -8.39
C ILE A 58 0.48 -8.44 -7.10
N ASP A 59 0.74 -7.15 -6.88
CA ASP A 59 0.23 -6.41 -5.73
C ASP A 59 -1.31 -6.33 -5.73
N GLY A 60 -1.92 -6.06 -6.89
CA GLY A 60 -3.37 -6.04 -7.06
C GLY A 60 -4.08 -7.39 -6.86
N SER A 61 -3.35 -8.51 -6.97
CA SER A 61 -3.91 -9.86 -6.76
C SER A 61 -4.49 -10.08 -5.36
N PHE A 62 -4.02 -9.33 -4.35
CA PHE A 62 -4.59 -9.33 -3.01
C PHE A 62 -6.06 -8.90 -3.03
N GLU A 63 -6.39 -7.82 -3.75
CA GLU A 63 -7.76 -7.33 -3.87
C GLU A 63 -8.60 -8.27 -4.73
N ILE A 64 -8.03 -8.90 -5.77
CA ILE A 64 -8.69 -9.96 -6.54
C ILE A 64 -9.12 -11.10 -5.62
N GLY A 65 -8.22 -11.60 -4.77
CA GLY A 65 -8.53 -12.65 -3.80
C GLY A 65 -9.61 -12.26 -2.81
N ASN A 66 -9.60 -11.01 -2.34
CA ASN A 66 -10.63 -10.50 -1.43
C ASN A 66 -12.03 -10.52 -2.08
N LEU A 67 -12.12 -10.03 -3.32
CA LEU A 67 -13.37 -9.93 -4.09
C LEU A 67 -14.00 -11.29 -4.39
N LEU A 68 -13.19 -12.34 -4.59
CA LEU A 68 -13.68 -13.69 -4.89
C LEU A 68 -14.58 -14.26 -3.79
N VAL A 69 -14.33 -13.90 -2.52
CA VAL A 69 -14.96 -14.57 -1.37
C VAL A 69 -15.77 -13.60 -0.50
N ILE A 70 -15.67 -12.28 -0.70
CA ILE A 70 -16.35 -11.28 0.14
C ILE A 70 -17.86 -11.42 0.15
N ALA A 71 -18.49 -11.70 -0.99
CA ALA A 71 -19.93 -11.92 -1.08
C ALA A 71 -20.36 -13.16 -0.28
N PHE A 72 -19.64 -14.26 -0.45
CA PHE A 72 -19.90 -15.52 0.25
C PHE A 72 -19.75 -15.36 1.77
N VAL A 73 -18.64 -14.79 2.23
CA VAL A 73 -18.35 -14.58 3.64
C VAL A 73 -19.35 -13.62 4.29
N SER A 74 -19.73 -12.55 3.60
CA SER A 74 -20.66 -11.55 4.16
C SER A 74 -22.07 -12.11 4.35
N TYR A 75 -22.54 -12.95 3.44
CA TYR A 75 -23.90 -13.53 3.51
C TYR A 75 -23.95 -14.80 4.37
N PHE A 76 -23.08 -15.77 4.11
CA PHE A 76 -23.12 -17.07 4.79
C PHE A 76 -22.30 -17.07 6.09
N GLY A 77 -21.25 -16.26 6.18
CA GLY A 77 -20.35 -16.26 7.34
C GLY A 77 -21.02 -15.84 8.63
N ALA A 78 -22.04 -14.97 8.58
CA ALA A 78 -22.81 -14.56 9.77
C ALA A 78 -23.63 -15.70 10.38
N LYS A 79 -24.05 -16.68 9.57
CA LYS A 79 -24.85 -17.87 9.98
C LYS A 79 -23.98 -19.03 10.47
N LEU A 80 -22.70 -19.03 10.12
CA LEU A 80 -21.73 -20.06 10.50
C LEU A 80 -21.05 -19.71 11.84
N HIS A 81 -20.17 -20.59 12.30
CA HIS A 81 -19.39 -20.37 13.52
C HIS A 81 -18.33 -19.27 13.30
N ARG A 82 -18.71 -18.00 13.50
CA ARG A 82 -17.91 -16.81 13.14
C ARG A 82 -16.45 -16.86 13.63
N PRO A 83 -16.13 -17.17 14.90
CA PRO A 83 -14.74 -17.27 15.34
C PRO A 83 -13.91 -18.28 14.53
N ARG A 84 -14.41 -19.52 14.34
CA ARG A 84 -13.72 -20.54 13.54
C ARG A 84 -13.50 -20.12 12.09
N LEU A 85 -14.45 -19.40 11.48
CA LEU A 85 -14.30 -18.90 10.12
C LEU A 85 -13.20 -17.82 10.02
N ILE A 86 -13.07 -16.96 11.04
CA ILE A 86 -11.93 -16.04 11.17
C ILE A 86 -10.62 -16.83 11.32
N GLY A 87 -10.60 -17.87 12.16
CA GLY A 87 -9.45 -18.76 12.34
C GLY A 87 -9.00 -19.42 11.03
N ILE A 88 -9.94 -19.98 10.26
CA ILE A 88 -9.70 -20.56 8.93
C ILE A 88 -9.17 -19.49 7.96
N GLY A 89 -9.74 -18.28 7.96
CA GLY A 89 -9.22 -17.17 7.16
C GLY A 89 -7.75 -16.86 7.49
N CYS A 90 -7.40 -16.83 8.77
CA CYS A 90 -6.01 -16.64 9.20
C CYS A 90 -5.10 -17.78 8.75
N LEU A 91 -5.55 -19.04 8.77
CA LEU A 91 -4.78 -20.17 8.24
C LEU A 91 -4.52 -20.01 6.74
N ILE A 92 -5.55 -19.67 5.95
CA ILE A 92 -5.40 -19.43 4.50
C ILE A 92 -4.43 -18.27 4.24
N MET A 93 -4.53 -17.18 5.00
CA MET A 93 -3.63 -16.03 4.90
C MET A 93 -2.17 -16.37 5.26
N SER A 94 -1.96 -17.22 6.27
CA SER A 94 -0.65 -17.75 6.64
C SER A 94 -0.07 -18.61 5.51
N THR A 95 -0.85 -19.55 4.98
CA THR A 95 -0.45 -20.39 3.85
C THR A 95 -0.07 -19.55 2.63
N GLY A 96 -0.85 -18.51 2.33
CA GLY A 96 -0.53 -17.56 1.27
C GLY A 96 0.82 -16.86 1.49
N SER A 97 1.15 -16.50 2.74
CA SER A 97 2.44 -15.88 3.07
C SER A 97 3.61 -16.86 2.89
N PHE A 98 3.47 -18.11 3.32
CA PHE A 98 4.49 -19.13 3.07
C PHE A 98 4.64 -19.45 1.58
N LEU A 99 3.54 -19.45 0.82
CA LEU A 99 3.57 -19.65 -0.63
C LEU A 99 4.34 -18.54 -1.35
N ILE A 100 4.25 -17.29 -0.88
CA ILE A 100 5.07 -16.19 -1.41
C ILE A 100 6.56 -16.47 -1.19
N ALA A 101 6.95 -17.05 -0.06
CA ALA A 101 8.36 -17.35 0.26
C ALA A 101 8.92 -18.56 -0.51
N MET A 102 8.08 -19.50 -0.95
CA MET A 102 8.49 -20.75 -1.61
C MET A 102 9.46 -20.60 -2.80
N PRO A 103 9.30 -19.62 -3.71
CA PRO A 103 10.22 -19.45 -4.83
C PRO A 103 11.68 -19.35 -4.45
N HIS A 104 12.01 -18.82 -3.27
CA HIS A 104 13.41 -18.75 -2.84
C HIS A 104 14.03 -20.15 -2.64
N PHE A 105 13.25 -21.13 -2.19
CA PHE A 105 13.75 -22.48 -1.95
C PHE A 105 13.77 -23.36 -3.21
N PHE A 106 12.98 -23.01 -4.22
CA PHE A 106 12.92 -23.75 -5.49
C PHE A 106 13.82 -23.14 -6.57
N GLN A 107 13.94 -21.82 -6.60
CA GLN A 107 14.83 -21.11 -7.48
C GLN A 107 16.17 -21.05 -6.78
N GLY A 108 17.19 -21.72 -7.32
CA GLY A 108 18.53 -21.74 -6.74
C GLY A 108 19.14 -20.35 -6.50
N THR A 109 20.44 -20.32 -6.20
CA THR A 109 21.15 -19.10 -5.79
C THR A 109 20.93 -17.93 -6.78
N TYR A 110 20.80 -16.72 -6.23
CA TYR A 110 20.65 -15.50 -6.99
C TYR A 110 21.88 -15.24 -7.85
N LYS A 111 21.70 -15.37 -9.15
CA LYS A 111 22.71 -14.95 -10.13
C LYS A 111 22.37 -13.55 -10.61
N TYR A 112 23.18 -12.58 -10.20
CA TYR A 112 23.12 -11.23 -10.74
C TYR A 112 24.07 -11.08 -11.93
N GLU A 113 23.75 -10.17 -12.85
CA GLU A 113 24.63 -9.85 -13.97
C GLU A 113 25.90 -9.18 -13.44
N THR A 114 27.04 -9.79 -13.73
CA THR A 114 28.37 -9.21 -13.50
C THR A 114 29.19 -9.31 -14.77
N SER A 115 30.01 -8.29 -15.01
CA SER A 115 30.98 -8.27 -16.11
C SER A 115 32.22 -9.12 -15.82
N MET A 116 32.34 -9.66 -14.61
CA MET A 116 33.47 -10.47 -14.16
C MET A 116 33.10 -11.95 -14.15
N SER A 117 33.75 -12.76 -14.98
CA SER A 117 33.58 -14.21 -14.95
C SER A 117 34.29 -14.79 -13.73
N HIS A 118 33.53 -15.22 -12.71
CA HIS A 118 34.06 -16.08 -11.65
C HIS A 118 34.16 -17.51 -12.19
N ASN A 119 35.20 -17.81 -12.98
CA ASN A 119 35.57 -19.19 -13.24
C ASN A 119 36.21 -19.74 -11.97
N THR A 120 35.42 -20.44 -11.15
CA THR A 120 35.84 -21.13 -9.91
C THR A 120 36.79 -22.32 -10.12
N GLN A 121 37.44 -22.43 -11.28
CA GLN A 121 38.43 -23.46 -11.58
C GLN A 121 39.62 -22.92 -12.38
N VAL A 122 40.34 -21.94 -11.86
CA VAL A 122 41.74 -21.74 -12.25
C VAL A 122 42.53 -21.22 -11.04
N ASN A 123 43.46 -22.03 -10.54
CA ASN A 123 44.54 -21.58 -9.66
C ASN A 123 45.46 -20.67 -10.47
N SER A 124 45.11 -19.39 -10.66
CA SER A 124 46.03 -18.41 -11.25
C SER A 124 45.76 -17.00 -10.76
N THR A 125 46.84 -16.32 -10.44
CA THR A 125 47.04 -14.88 -10.29
C THR A 125 46.80 -14.15 -11.62
N GLU A 126 45.65 -14.36 -12.29
CA GLU A 126 45.35 -13.65 -13.53
C GLU A 126 44.52 -12.39 -13.25
N ASN A 127 45.10 -11.24 -13.61
CA ASN A 127 44.39 -9.98 -13.74
C ASN A 127 43.21 -10.19 -14.71
N ILE A 128 41.99 -10.32 -14.18
CA ILE A 128 40.79 -10.37 -15.02
C ILE A 128 40.74 -9.06 -15.79
N LEU A 129 41.04 -9.09 -17.10
CA LEU A 129 40.98 -7.93 -17.98
C LEU A 129 39.51 -7.62 -18.30
N PRO A 130 38.94 -6.52 -17.78
CA PRO A 130 37.56 -6.13 -18.08
C PRO A 130 37.39 -5.70 -19.55
N CYS A 131 38.42 -5.10 -20.14
CA CYS A 131 38.51 -4.76 -21.55
C CYS A 131 39.43 -5.75 -22.27
N LEU A 132 38.85 -6.62 -23.10
CA LEU A 132 39.58 -7.51 -24.00
C LEU A 132 39.76 -6.82 -25.36
N THR A 133 41.01 -6.57 -25.74
CA THR A 133 41.39 -6.05 -27.06
C THR A 133 41.56 -7.23 -28.03
N ASN A 134 41.02 -7.15 -29.25
CA ASN A 134 41.17 -8.13 -30.34
C ASN A 134 40.42 -9.48 -30.28
N HIS A 135 39.45 -9.68 -29.39
CA HIS A 135 38.48 -10.76 -29.59
C HIS A 135 37.35 -10.30 -30.51
N THR A 136 37.27 -10.91 -31.70
CA THR A 136 36.03 -10.93 -32.49
C THR A 136 34.92 -11.48 -31.60
N VAL A 137 33.94 -10.64 -31.29
CA VAL A 137 32.75 -11.05 -30.54
C VAL A 137 32.03 -12.10 -31.37
N THR A 138 32.21 -13.37 -31.02
CA THR A 138 31.35 -14.48 -31.47
C THR A 138 29.99 -14.46 -30.75
N ASP A 139 29.63 -13.36 -30.07
CA ASP A 139 28.24 -13.00 -29.75
C ASP A 139 27.65 -12.04 -30.81
N ALA A 140 28.11 -12.13 -32.05
CA ALA A 140 27.49 -11.47 -33.18
C ALA A 140 26.13 -12.13 -33.46
N ASN A 141 25.06 -11.53 -32.92
CA ASN A 141 23.72 -11.61 -33.51
C ASN A 141 23.14 -13.00 -33.81
N GLU A 142 23.55 -14.06 -33.12
CA GLU A 142 22.67 -15.23 -33.06
C GLU A 142 21.45 -14.81 -32.26
N THR A 143 20.36 -14.47 -32.96
CA THR A 143 19.04 -14.58 -32.39
C THR A 143 18.95 -16.01 -31.87
N PRO A 144 18.92 -16.25 -30.54
CA PRO A 144 18.81 -17.60 -30.05
C PRO A 144 17.53 -18.16 -30.66
N ASP A 145 17.64 -19.33 -31.29
CA ASP A 145 16.50 -19.98 -31.91
C ASP A 145 15.30 -19.92 -30.94
N VAL A 146 14.12 -19.58 -31.45
CA VAL A 146 12.92 -19.38 -30.63
C VAL A 146 12.64 -20.65 -29.82
N ALA A 147 13.02 -21.82 -30.34
CA ALA A 147 12.98 -23.09 -29.61
C ALA A 147 13.98 -23.15 -28.46
N THR A 148 15.21 -22.66 -28.63
CA THR A 148 16.25 -22.58 -27.59
C THR A 148 15.90 -21.55 -26.52
N MET A 149 15.32 -20.40 -26.89
CA MET A 149 14.76 -19.43 -25.92
C MET A 149 13.60 -20.04 -25.15
N LYS A 150 12.65 -20.71 -25.80
CA LYS A 150 11.52 -21.39 -25.13
C LYS A 150 12.00 -22.54 -24.24
N ALA A 151 13.01 -23.29 -24.66
CA ALA A 151 13.62 -24.35 -23.86
C ALA A 151 14.37 -23.77 -22.66
N CYS A 152 15.07 -22.64 -22.83
CA CYS A 152 15.71 -21.90 -21.75
C CYS A 152 14.67 -21.31 -20.78
N GLU A 153 13.59 -20.68 -21.24
CA GLU A 153 12.51 -20.19 -20.38
C GLU A 153 11.84 -21.35 -19.61
N LYS A 154 11.68 -22.51 -20.25
CA LYS A 154 11.15 -23.73 -19.63
C LYS A 154 12.13 -24.33 -18.60
N ALA A 155 13.44 -24.21 -18.81
CA ALA A 155 14.49 -24.67 -17.90
C ALA A 155 14.75 -23.68 -16.74
N VAL A 156 14.69 -22.37 -17.02
CA VAL A 156 14.82 -21.25 -16.07
C VAL A 156 13.42 -20.89 -15.56
N GLY A 157 12.75 -21.85 -14.92
CA GLY A 157 11.51 -21.71 -14.14
C GLY A 157 10.64 -20.46 -14.40
N SER A 158 10.19 -20.25 -15.66
CA SER A 158 9.60 -19.00 -16.21
C SER A 158 8.36 -18.45 -15.50
N SER A 159 7.91 -19.04 -14.39
CA SER A 159 6.69 -18.63 -13.72
C SER A 159 6.77 -18.68 -12.19
N MET A 160 7.95 -18.63 -11.58
CA MET A 160 8.03 -18.63 -10.11
C MET A 160 7.38 -17.39 -9.45
N TRP A 161 7.28 -16.27 -10.17
CA TRP A 161 6.50 -15.10 -9.73
C TRP A 161 5.00 -15.41 -9.59
N ILE A 162 4.48 -16.48 -10.23
CA ILE A 162 3.08 -16.94 -10.05
C ILE A 162 2.83 -17.41 -8.62
N TYR A 163 3.83 -17.96 -7.92
CA TYR A 163 3.67 -18.30 -6.50
C TYR A 163 3.47 -17.06 -5.64
N VAL A 164 4.16 -15.96 -5.96
CA VAL A 164 3.95 -14.67 -5.30
C VAL A 164 2.55 -14.13 -5.59
N PHE A 165 2.09 -14.23 -6.83
CA PHE A 165 0.74 -13.86 -7.24
C PHE A 165 -0.33 -14.68 -6.49
N LEU A 166 -0.25 -16.02 -6.54
CA LEU A 166 -1.20 -16.91 -5.89
C LEU A 166 -1.17 -16.77 -4.37
N GLY A 167 0.02 -16.61 -3.79
CA GLY A 167 0.17 -16.41 -2.35
C GLY A 167 -0.42 -15.08 -1.87
N ASN A 168 -0.25 -14.00 -2.64
CA ASN A 168 -0.86 -12.70 -2.32
C ASN A 168 -2.38 -12.73 -2.52
N MET A 169 -2.88 -13.46 -3.52
CA MET A 169 -4.31 -13.73 -3.70
C MET A 169 -4.90 -14.53 -2.53
N LEU A 170 -4.22 -15.59 -2.06
CA LEU A 170 -4.61 -16.36 -0.88
C LEU A 170 -4.63 -15.50 0.38
N ARG A 171 -3.66 -14.59 0.55
CA ARG A 171 -3.71 -13.58 1.62
C ARG A 171 -4.97 -12.71 1.54
N GLY A 172 -5.35 -12.30 0.33
CA GLY A 172 -6.60 -11.58 0.08
C GLY A 172 -7.84 -12.34 0.51
N ILE A 173 -7.93 -13.62 0.15
CA ILE A 173 -9.02 -14.54 0.53
C ILE A 173 -9.10 -14.69 2.05
N GLY A 174 -7.96 -14.92 2.70
CA GLY A 174 -7.88 -15.14 4.14
C GLY A 174 -8.19 -13.90 4.98
N GLU A 175 -7.93 -12.68 4.45
CA GLU A 175 -8.28 -11.44 5.14
C GLU A 175 -9.79 -11.17 5.18
N THR A 176 -10.51 -11.59 4.14
CA THR A 176 -11.94 -11.31 3.94
C THR A 176 -12.83 -11.52 5.17
N PRO A 177 -12.78 -12.64 5.91
CA PRO A 177 -13.63 -12.86 7.08
C PRO A 177 -13.29 -12.03 8.32
N ILE A 178 -12.06 -11.52 8.43
CA ILE A 178 -11.55 -10.94 9.67
C ILE A 178 -12.37 -9.74 10.13
N MET A 179 -12.54 -8.75 9.24
CA MET A 179 -13.23 -7.51 9.57
C MET A 179 -14.75 -7.68 9.74
N PRO A 180 -15.51 -8.20 8.76
CA PRO A 180 -16.97 -8.27 8.86
C PRO A 180 -17.44 -9.21 9.98
N LEU A 181 -16.81 -10.38 10.13
CA LEU A 181 -17.21 -11.35 11.16
C LEU A 181 -16.65 -10.97 12.54
N GLY A 182 -15.46 -10.37 12.59
CA GLY A 182 -14.83 -9.94 13.83
C GLY A 182 -15.61 -8.81 14.50
N VAL A 183 -15.93 -7.76 13.73
CA VAL A 183 -16.66 -6.60 14.23
C VAL A 183 -18.10 -6.98 14.62
N SER A 184 -18.79 -7.77 13.81
CA SER A 184 -20.16 -8.20 14.13
C SER A 184 -20.23 -9.10 15.36
N TYR A 185 -19.30 -10.05 15.51
CA TYR A 185 -19.27 -10.89 16.73
C TYR A 185 -18.97 -10.05 17.97
N LEU A 186 -18.07 -9.07 17.88
CA LEU A 186 -17.78 -8.18 18.99
C LEU A 186 -19.01 -7.38 19.41
N ASP A 187 -19.70 -6.75 18.45
CA ASP A 187 -20.88 -5.91 18.71
C ASP A 187 -22.06 -6.69 19.29
N ASP A 188 -22.30 -7.92 18.81
CA ASP A 188 -23.40 -8.78 19.29
C ASP A 188 -23.26 -9.12 20.79
N PHE A 189 -22.03 -9.27 21.28
CA PHE A 189 -21.75 -9.76 22.65
C PHE A 189 -21.27 -8.67 23.62
N SER A 190 -20.85 -7.50 23.13
CA SER A 190 -20.54 -6.34 23.98
C SER A 190 -21.76 -5.51 24.33
N ARG A 191 -21.65 -4.69 25.39
CA ARG A 191 -22.61 -3.61 25.63
C ARG A 191 -22.46 -2.55 24.54
N HIS A 192 -23.57 -2.02 24.04
CA HIS A 192 -23.58 -0.97 23.01
C HIS A 192 -22.75 0.27 23.39
N GLU A 193 -22.65 0.57 24.69
CA GLU A 193 -21.81 1.64 25.24
C GLU A 193 -20.30 1.37 25.08
N ASN A 194 -19.89 0.10 25.12
CA ASN A 194 -18.50 -0.33 25.10
C ASN A 194 -17.99 -0.69 23.70
N THR A 195 -18.88 -1.05 22.75
CA THR A 195 -18.49 -1.42 21.37
C THR A 195 -17.56 -0.38 20.72
N PRO A 196 -17.87 0.94 20.76
CA PRO A 196 -17.01 1.94 20.10
C PRO A 196 -15.60 1.99 20.68
N PHE A 197 -15.44 1.79 22.00
CA PHE A 197 -14.14 1.73 22.66
C PHE A 197 -13.34 0.50 22.23
N TYR A 198 -13.98 -0.67 22.16
CA TYR A 198 -13.34 -1.90 21.70
C TYR A 198 -12.90 -1.82 20.22
N LEU A 199 -13.71 -1.21 19.35
CA LEU A 199 -13.33 -0.96 17.96
C LEU A 199 -12.16 0.01 17.85
N ALA A 200 -12.15 1.08 18.64
CA ALA A 200 -11.02 2.02 18.69
C ALA A 200 -9.72 1.32 19.12
N PHE A 201 -9.79 0.43 20.11
CA PHE A 201 -8.66 -0.39 20.53
C PHE A 201 -8.14 -1.30 19.40
N ILE A 202 -9.02 -2.06 18.73
CA ILE A 202 -8.64 -2.95 17.62
C ILE A 202 -7.97 -2.16 16.49
N HIS A 203 -8.53 -1.02 16.09
CA HIS A 203 -7.96 -0.20 15.02
C HIS A 203 -6.61 0.42 15.42
N THR A 204 -6.44 0.83 16.68
CA THR A 204 -5.18 1.38 17.19
C THR A 204 -4.07 0.33 17.16
N VAL A 205 -4.35 -0.88 17.64
CA VAL A 205 -3.41 -2.02 17.56
C VAL A 205 -3.12 -2.38 16.10
N GLY A 206 -4.13 -2.35 15.24
CA GLY A 206 -3.96 -2.54 13.80
C GLY A 206 -3.02 -1.54 13.13
N MET A 207 -3.02 -0.26 13.57
CA MET A 207 -2.11 0.77 13.03
C MET A 207 -0.64 0.56 13.40
N LEU A 208 -0.33 -0.19 14.46
CA LEU A 208 1.04 -0.56 14.80
C LEU A 208 1.64 -1.56 13.80
N GLY A 209 0.80 -2.41 13.19
CA GLY A 209 1.22 -3.41 12.21
C GLY A 209 2.04 -2.82 11.06
N PRO A 210 1.54 -1.79 10.35
CA PRO A 210 2.26 -1.12 9.29
C PRO A 210 3.63 -0.56 9.70
N MET A 211 3.74 0.03 10.89
CA MET A 211 5.01 0.58 11.39
C MET A 211 6.05 -0.52 11.55
N VAL A 212 5.68 -1.63 12.20
CA VAL A 212 6.56 -2.80 12.39
C VAL A 212 6.92 -3.44 11.04
N GLY A 213 5.97 -3.53 10.11
CA GLY A 213 6.20 -4.15 8.80
C GLY A 213 7.18 -3.38 7.92
N TYR A 214 7.08 -2.05 7.85
CA TYR A 214 8.08 -1.22 7.16
C TYR A 214 9.44 -1.26 7.86
N MET A 215 9.50 -1.18 9.20
CA MET A 215 10.77 -1.30 9.93
C MET A 215 11.48 -2.63 9.66
N MET A 216 10.72 -3.73 9.70
CA MET A 216 11.24 -5.05 9.38
C MET A 216 11.68 -5.16 7.91
N GLY A 217 10.88 -4.65 6.97
CA GLY A 217 11.24 -4.59 5.56
C GLY A 217 12.55 -3.83 5.30
N SER A 218 12.78 -2.74 6.03
CA SER A 218 14.05 -2.00 5.98
C SER A 218 15.22 -2.85 6.47
N TYR A 219 15.07 -3.56 7.58
CA TYR A 219 16.12 -4.41 8.12
C TYR A 219 16.45 -5.58 7.18
N ILE A 220 15.42 -6.33 6.77
CA ILE A 220 15.56 -7.51 5.91
C ILE A 220 16.08 -7.13 4.52
N SER A 221 15.75 -5.95 3.99
CA SER A 221 16.28 -5.50 2.70
C SER A 221 17.80 -5.25 2.70
N LYS A 222 18.43 -5.05 3.87
CA LYS A 222 19.90 -4.95 3.99
C LYS A 222 20.61 -6.30 4.02
N ILE A 223 19.88 -7.38 4.30
CA ILE A 223 20.41 -8.74 4.36
C ILE A 223 20.37 -9.33 2.95
N TYR A 224 21.48 -9.90 2.47
CA TYR A 224 21.53 -10.49 1.13
C TYR A 224 20.57 -11.67 0.98
N VAL A 225 19.97 -11.83 -0.20
CA VAL A 225 18.92 -12.82 -0.45
C VAL A 225 19.30 -14.26 -0.12
N ASP A 226 20.53 -14.67 -0.44
CA ASP A 226 21.04 -16.03 -0.21
C ASP A 226 21.93 -16.13 1.04
N ILE A 227 21.58 -15.38 2.09
CA ILE A 227 22.29 -15.45 3.36
C ILE A 227 22.38 -16.90 3.88
N GLY A 228 23.58 -17.33 4.25
CA GLY A 228 23.85 -18.70 4.72
C GLY A 228 24.09 -19.73 3.60
N PHE A 229 23.87 -19.37 2.34
CA PHE A 229 24.13 -20.24 1.18
C PHE A 229 25.34 -19.80 0.35
N VAL A 230 25.75 -18.52 0.46
CA VAL A 230 26.88 -17.93 -0.28
C VAL A 230 27.77 -17.15 0.68
N ASP A 231 29.08 -17.16 0.42
CA ASP A 231 30.04 -16.33 1.15
C ASP A 231 29.84 -14.84 0.83
N LEU A 232 29.51 -14.05 1.86
CA LEU A 232 29.20 -12.63 1.73
C LEU A 232 30.42 -11.79 1.32
N ASP A 233 31.63 -12.27 1.58
CA ASP A 233 32.87 -11.56 1.28
C ASP A 233 33.27 -11.67 -0.19
N SER A 234 32.82 -12.72 -0.87
CA SER A 234 32.95 -12.87 -2.33
C SER A 234 32.04 -11.95 -3.14
N ILE A 235 31.00 -11.38 -2.51
CA ILE A 235 29.98 -10.58 -3.21
C ILE A 235 30.48 -9.15 -3.44
N SER A 236 30.53 -8.74 -4.71
CA SER A 236 30.97 -7.41 -5.13
C SER A 236 29.93 -6.29 -4.94
N ILE A 237 28.65 -6.63 -4.77
CA ILE A 237 27.56 -5.65 -4.66
C ILE A 237 27.20 -5.28 -3.21
N THR A 238 26.65 -4.08 -3.03
CA THR A 238 26.18 -3.57 -1.73
C THR A 238 24.68 -3.27 -1.77
N TYR A 239 24.05 -3.08 -0.61
CA TYR A 239 22.61 -2.76 -0.49
C TYR A 239 22.17 -1.42 -1.13
N LYS A 240 23.14 -0.62 -1.63
CA LYS A 240 22.88 0.59 -2.42
C LYS A 240 22.79 0.30 -3.94
N ASP A 241 23.28 -0.84 -4.40
CA ASP A 241 23.30 -1.22 -5.82
C ASP A 241 21.89 -1.61 -6.30
N SER A 242 21.55 -1.25 -7.55
CA SER A 242 20.27 -1.61 -8.17
C SER A 242 20.13 -3.09 -8.51
N ARG A 243 21.23 -3.85 -8.41
CA ARG A 243 21.26 -5.32 -8.49
C ARG A 243 21.05 -6.02 -7.16
N TRP A 244 21.16 -5.29 -6.05
CA TRP A 244 20.98 -5.90 -4.73
C TRP A 244 19.54 -6.38 -4.54
N VAL A 245 19.43 -7.63 -4.09
CA VAL A 245 18.19 -8.25 -3.65
C VAL A 245 18.36 -8.63 -2.18
N GLY A 246 17.52 -8.03 -1.34
CA GLY A 246 17.41 -8.34 0.06
C GLY A 246 16.68 -9.65 0.31
N ALA A 247 16.80 -10.23 1.50
CA ALA A 247 16.19 -11.51 1.91
C ALA A 247 14.66 -11.45 2.09
N TRP A 248 13.94 -11.01 1.06
CA TRP A 248 12.50 -10.73 1.05
C TRP A 248 11.65 -11.93 1.52
N TRP A 249 12.10 -13.16 1.32
CA TRP A 249 11.39 -14.38 1.73
C TRP A 249 11.30 -14.52 3.26
N LEU A 250 12.31 -14.05 4.03
CA LEU A 250 12.34 -14.18 5.49
C LEU A 250 11.16 -13.49 6.16
N GLY A 251 10.82 -12.27 5.73
CA GLY A 251 9.70 -11.55 6.34
C GLY A 251 8.34 -12.12 5.96
N PHE A 252 8.22 -12.87 4.86
CA PHE A 252 7.01 -13.62 4.55
C PHE A 252 6.85 -14.86 5.43
N ILE A 253 7.96 -15.53 5.79
CA ILE A 253 7.95 -16.61 6.79
C ILE A 253 7.57 -16.05 8.16
N LEU A 254 8.17 -14.93 8.58
CA LEU A 254 7.86 -14.32 9.88
C LEU A 254 6.40 -13.84 9.93
N SER A 255 5.94 -13.12 8.90
CA SER A 255 4.55 -12.66 8.85
C SER A 255 3.56 -13.81 8.76
N GLY A 256 3.85 -14.87 7.99
CA GLY A 256 3.06 -16.10 7.98
C GLY A 256 2.96 -16.73 9.37
N THR A 257 4.09 -16.87 10.07
CA THR A 257 4.13 -17.44 11.42
C THR A 257 3.34 -16.61 12.43
N VAL A 258 3.48 -15.28 12.41
CA VAL A 258 2.70 -14.38 13.29
C VAL A 258 1.19 -14.53 13.02
N ILE A 259 0.80 -14.62 11.75
CA ILE A 259 -0.60 -14.82 11.36
C ILE A 259 -1.10 -16.22 11.79
N LEU A 260 -0.28 -17.26 11.64
CA LEU A 260 -0.59 -18.62 12.10
C LEU A 260 -0.86 -18.67 13.60
N LEU A 261 0.02 -18.05 14.39
CA LEU A 261 -0.14 -17.95 15.85
C LEU A 261 -1.40 -17.17 16.23
N SER A 262 -1.75 -16.13 15.46
CA SER A 262 -2.97 -15.35 15.69
C SER A 262 -4.26 -16.13 15.43
N SER A 263 -4.19 -17.24 14.68
CA SER A 263 -5.34 -18.10 14.35
C SER A 263 -5.76 -19.00 15.53
N ILE A 264 -4.81 -19.46 16.33
CA ILE A 264 -5.01 -20.51 17.36
C ILE A 264 -6.16 -20.19 18.32
N PRO A 265 -6.26 -18.99 18.93
CA PRO A 265 -7.31 -18.69 19.90
C PRO A 265 -8.73 -18.84 19.35
N PHE A 266 -8.94 -18.58 18.05
CA PHE A 266 -10.26 -18.59 17.42
C PHE A 266 -10.91 -19.97 17.33
N PHE A 267 -10.12 -21.05 17.36
CA PHE A 267 -10.64 -22.41 17.34
C PHE A 267 -11.23 -22.84 18.69
N PHE A 268 -10.79 -22.22 19.80
CA PHE A 268 -11.25 -22.51 21.15
C PHE A 268 -12.39 -21.61 21.62
N LEU A 269 -12.76 -20.58 20.84
CA LEU A 269 -13.84 -19.66 21.19
C LEU A 269 -15.22 -20.25 20.83
N PRO A 270 -16.25 -20.08 21.68
CA PRO A 270 -17.59 -20.64 21.43
C PRO A 270 -18.37 -19.87 20.36
N LYS A 271 -19.39 -20.53 19.79
CA LYS A 271 -20.27 -19.95 18.75
C LYS A 271 -21.02 -18.71 19.25
N SER A 272 -21.46 -18.72 20.50
CA SER A 272 -22.15 -17.62 21.16
C SER A 272 -21.60 -17.40 22.57
N LEU A 273 -21.67 -16.17 23.06
CA LEU A 273 -21.31 -15.78 24.42
C LEU A 273 -22.54 -15.21 25.14
N PRO A 274 -22.63 -15.32 26.48
CA PRO A 274 -23.59 -14.53 27.23
C PRO A 274 -23.28 -13.03 27.05
N LYS A 275 -24.31 -12.21 26.81
CA LYS A 275 -24.14 -10.78 26.59
C LYS A 275 -23.52 -10.14 27.84
N GLN A 276 -22.54 -9.25 27.65
CA GLN A 276 -21.78 -8.65 28.75
C GLN A 276 -22.69 -7.97 29.79
N GLY A 277 -22.78 -8.55 31.00
CA GLY A 277 -23.63 -8.05 32.09
C GLY A 277 -24.88 -8.87 32.39
N GLN A 278 -25.15 -9.96 31.66
CA GLN A 278 -26.29 -10.84 31.86
C GLN A 278 -25.98 -12.06 32.76
N GLU A 279 -24.84 -12.05 33.47
CA GLU A 279 -24.34 -13.18 34.28
C GLU A 279 -25.06 -13.39 35.63
N ASN A 280 -26.01 -12.53 36.03
CA ASN A 280 -26.63 -12.63 37.36
C ASN A 280 -28.08 -13.15 37.38
N SER A 281 -28.66 -13.57 36.25
CA SER A 281 -30.00 -14.19 36.26
C SER A 281 -30.11 -15.24 35.17
N LYS A 282 -29.66 -16.46 35.47
CA LYS A 282 -30.12 -17.72 34.86
C LYS A 282 -29.45 -18.88 35.58
N ASN A 283 -29.80 -19.03 36.85
CA ASN A 283 -29.78 -20.34 37.50
C ASN A 283 -31.21 -20.86 37.49
N LYS A 284 -31.36 -22.13 37.07
CA LYS A 284 -32.58 -22.95 36.92
C LYS A 284 -33.23 -22.96 35.54
N ASN A 285 -33.00 -24.09 34.89
CA ASN A 285 -33.92 -24.88 34.06
C ASN A 285 -34.41 -24.21 32.77
N THR A 286 -33.87 -24.65 31.62
CA THR A 286 -34.62 -25.26 30.50
C THR A 286 -33.66 -25.42 29.31
N GLU A 287 -32.99 -26.57 29.23
CA GLU A 287 -32.42 -27.06 27.97
C GLU A 287 -33.58 -27.50 27.06
N LEU A 288 -34.28 -26.57 26.42
CA LEU A 288 -35.08 -26.82 25.19
C LEU A 288 -35.72 -25.57 24.54
N THR A 289 -35.45 -24.34 25.01
CA THR A 289 -36.17 -23.14 24.52
C THR A 289 -35.26 -22.02 23.99
N ALA A 290 -33.98 -22.28 23.71
CA ALA A 290 -33.05 -21.25 23.20
C ALA A 290 -33.07 -21.08 21.66
N VAL A 291 -34.01 -21.72 20.95
CA VAL A 291 -34.18 -21.56 19.48
C VAL A 291 -35.34 -20.62 19.14
N ALA A 292 -36.13 -20.17 20.11
CA ALA A 292 -37.37 -19.41 19.86
C ALA A 292 -37.33 -17.91 20.26
N GLU A 293 -36.28 -17.41 20.91
CA GLU A 293 -36.21 -15.99 21.36
C GLU A 293 -35.53 -15.04 20.34
N GLN A 294 -35.39 -15.45 19.07
CA GLN A 294 -34.74 -14.63 18.03
C GLN A 294 -35.71 -13.75 17.22
N GLU A 295 -36.98 -13.69 17.61
CA GLU A 295 -38.00 -12.80 17.04
C GLU A 295 -38.57 -11.89 18.13
N ASN A 296 -37.88 -10.81 18.46
CA ASN A 296 -38.45 -9.68 19.21
C ASN A 296 -37.59 -8.42 18.98
N PHE A 297 -37.55 -7.97 17.72
CA PHE A 297 -36.94 -6.70 17.31
C PHE A 297 -37.86 -5.92 16.36
N LEU A 298 -39.15 -5.81 16.70
CA LEU A 298 -40.06 -4.81 16.15
C LEU A 298 -41.00 -4.30 17.27
N PRO A 299 -41.35 -3.00 17.31
CA PRO A 299 -42.29 -2.49 18.30
C PRO A 299 -43.72 -2.91 17.96
N ASP A 300 -44.41 -3.38 18.99
CA ASP A 300 -45.78 -3.91 18.96
C ASP A 300 -46.80 -2.75 18.98
N GLU A 301 -47.56 -2.59 17.91
CA GLU A 301 -48.86 -1.89 17.89
C GLU A 301 -49.82 -2.74 17.03
N THR A 302 -50.57 -3.59 17.73
CA THR A 302 -51.84 -4.26 17.41
C THR A 302 -52.54 -3.95 16.06
N HIS A 303 -52.62 -4.95 15.18
CA HIS A 303 -53.86 -5.69 14.81
C HIS A 303 -53.72 -6.48 13.49
N GLY A 304 -54.10 -7.78 13.52
CA GLY A 304 -54.61 -8.52 12.36
C GLY A 304 -53.61 -9.39 11.61
N GLY A 305 -53.71 -10.71 11.79
CA GLY A 305 -52.77 -11.71 11.29
C GLY A 305 -52.54 -11.74 9.77
N ASP A 306 -51.27 -11.82 9.40
CA ASP A 306 -50.81 -12.45 8.17
C ASP A 306 -49.51 -13.22 8.46
N LYS A 307 -49.45 -14.47 8.02
CA LYS A 307 -48.30 -15.37 8.27
C LYS A 307 -47.07 -14.82 7.55
N GLU A 308 -45.95 -14.62 8.25
CA GLU A 308 -44.66 -14.32 7.62
C GLU A 308 -44.29 -15.45 6.63
N LYS A 309 -44.22 -15.09 5.34
CA LYS A 309 -43.77 -16.00 4.28
C LYS A 309 -42.23 -16.08 4.30
N PRO A 310 -41.63 -17.26 4.08
CA PRO A 310 -40.19 -17.38 3.92
C PRO A 310 -39.75 -16.64 2.66
N VAL A 311 -38.98 -15.55 2.83
CA VAL A 311 -38.52 -14.69 1.72
C VAL A 311 -37.64 -15.51 0.77
N THR A 312 -38.08 -15.65 -0.46
CA THR A 312 -37.43 -16.46 -1.50
C THR A 312 -36.22 -15.71 -2.07
N PHE A 313 -35.14 -16.39 -2.50
CA PHE A 313 -33.96 -15.74 -3.15
C PHE A 313 -34.35 -14.84 -4.33
N ARG A 314 -35.44 -15.19 -5.02
CA ARG A 314 -36.02 -14.40 -6.11
C ARG A 314 -36.61 -13.06 -5.64
N GLU A 315 -37.26 -13.01 -4.48
CA GLU A 315 -37.81 -11.79 -3.88
C GLU A 315 -36.69 -10.89 -3.34
N MET A 316 -35.64 -11.48 -2.75
CA MET A 316 -34.45 -10.75 -2.31
C MET A 316 -33.70 -10.08 -3.48
N VAL A 317 -33.58 -10.75 -4.64
CA VAL A 317 -33.00 -10.16 -5.86
C VAL A 317 -33.92 -9.10 -6.47
N GLN A 318 -35.25 -9.30 -6.40
CA GLN A 318 -36.24 -8.33 -6.86
C GLN A 318 -36.25 -7.04 -6.01
N ASP A 319 -35.94 -7.11 -4.71
CA ASP A 319 -35.81 -5.93 -3.84
C ASP A 319 -34.40 -5.30 -3.88
N PHE A 320 -33.38 -6.09 -4.21
CA PHE A 320 -32.00 -5.62 -4.29
C PHE A 320 -31.78 -4.63 -5.45
N LEU A 321 -32.31 -4.91 -6.65
CA LEU A 321 -32.14 -4.04 -7.82
C LEU A 321 -32.79 -2.64 -7.64
N PRO A 322 -34.04 -2.52 -7.16
CA PRO A 322 -34.64 -1.23 -6.81
C PRO A 322 -33.87 -0.50 -5.72
N SER A 323 -33.38 -1.21 -4.70
CA SER A 323 -32.58 -0.63 -3.62
C SER A 323 -31.25 -0.07 -4.12
N LEU A 324 -30.57 -0.81 -5.01
CA LEU A 324 -29.36 -0.38 -5.69
C LEU A 324 -29.62 0.86 -6.56
N LYS A 325 -30.71 0.84 -7.34
CA LYS A 325 -31.13 1.98 -8.17
C LYS A 325 -31.43 3.20 -7.30
N ARG A 326 -32.13 3.03 -6.18
CA ARG A 326 -32.44 4.10 -5.22
C ARG A 326 -31.16 4.68 -4.59
N LEU A 327 -30.20 3.82 -4.27
CA LEU A 327 -28.92 4.21 -3.71
C LEU A 327 -28.09 5.05 -4.69
N PHE A 328 -27.91 4.59 -5.94
CA PHE A 328 -27.16 5.34 -6.96
C PHE A 328 -27.92 6.53 -7.55
N ARG A 329 -29.25 6.59 -7.39
CA ARG A 329 -30.05 7.79 -7.69
C ARG A 329 -29.80 8.93 -6.70
N ASN A 330 -29.24 8.64 -5.52
CA ASN A 330 -28.78 9.68 -4.62
C ASN A 330 -27.49 10.33 -5.16
N ASN A 331 -27.67 11.47 -5.82
CA ASN A 331 -26.58 12.24 -6.44
C ASN A 331 -25.43 12.60 -5.49
N ILE A 332 -25.67 12.72 -4.17
CA ILE A 332 -24.60 13.01 -3.20
C ILE A 332 -23.76 11.76 -2.95
N TYR A 333 -24.42 10.62 -2.75
CA TYR A 333 -23.75 9.34 -2.51
C TYR A 333 -22.88 8.92 -3.71
N THR A 334 -23.42 9.01 -4.93
CA THR A 334 -22.67 8.67 -6.15
C THR A 334 -21.43 9.55 -6.32
N MET A 335 -21.52 10.85 -5.99
CA MET A 335 -20.37 11.75 -6.00
C MET A 335 -19.34 11.39 -4.93
N ILE A 336 -19.78 10.99 -3.74
CA ILE A 336 -18.88 10.53 -2.67
C ILE A 336 -18.16 9.24 -3.07
N ILE A 337 -18.82 8.28 -3.73
CA ILE A 337 -18.13 7.08 -4.24
C ILE A 337 -17.07 7.48 -5.26
N LEU A 338 -17.44 8.27 -6.27
CA LEU A 338 -16.51 8.65 -7.33
C LEU A 338 -15.31 9.42 -6.74
N LEU A 339 -15.55 10.29 -5.75
CA LEU A 339 -14.52 11.02 -5.04
C LEU A 339 -13.56 10.07 -4.30
N ASN A 340 -14.11 9.11 -3.53
CA ASN A 340 -13.31 8.13 -2.82
C ASN A 340 -12.52 7.25 -3.79
N LEU A 341 -13.12 6.88 -4.93
CA LEU A 341 -12.45 6.10 -5.97
C LEU A 341 -11.21 6.82 -6.53
N VAL A 342 -11.35 8.11 -6.83
CA VAL A 342 -10.25 8.96 -7.31
C VAL A 342 -9.17 9.12 -6.22
N ALA A 343 -9.58 9.43 -4.99
CA ALA A 343 -8.65 9.64 -3.87
C ALA A 343 -7.86 8.36 -3.52
N VAL A 344 -8.53 7.21 -3.46
CA VAL A 344 -7.88 5.92 -3.16
C VAL A 344 -6.97 5.48 -4.31
N ASN A 345 -7.31 5.78 -5.57
CA ASN A 345 -6.41 5.52 -6.70
C ASN A 345 -5.05 6.18 -6.51
N GLY A 346 -5.05 7.49 -6.21
CA GLY A 346 -3.82 8.23 -5.96
C GLY A 346 -3.05 7.71 -4.73
N PHE A 347 -3.77 7.35 -3.67
CA PHE A 347 -3.17 6.81 -2.44
C PHE A 347 -2.49 5.45 -2.66
N VAL A 348 -3.16 4.52 -3.37
CA VAL A 348 -2.61 3.18 -3.66
C VAL A 348 -1.40 3.28 -4.59
N GLY A 349 -1.44 4.12 -5.62
CA GLY A 349 -0.28 4.37 -6.48
C GLY A 349 0.90 4.96 -5.71
N LEU A 350 0.64 5.94 -4.85
CA LEU A 350 1.65 6.56 -3.99
C LEU A 350 2.30 5.54 -3.06
N ILE A 351 1.54 4.82 -2.23
CA ILE A 351 2.12 3.93 -1.21
C ILE A 351 2.93 2.77 -1.81
N THR A 352 2.53 2.31 -3.00
CA THR A 352 3.13 1.15 -3.69
C THR A 352 4.50 1.48 -4.28
N PHE A 353 4.65 2.64 -4.95
CA PHE A 353 5.90 3.00 -5.63
C PHE A 353 6.72 4.09 -4.93
N LYS A 354 6.27 4.64 -3.79
CA LYS A 354 7.03 5.64 -3.03
C LYS A 354 8.45 5.20 -2.64
N PRO A 355 8.71 3.97 -2.14
CA PRO A 355 10.07 3.52 -1.87
C PRO A 355 10.96 3.57 -3.12
N LYS A 356 10.41 3.13 -4.27
CA LYS A 356 11.09 3.15 -5.56
C LYS A 356 11.35 4.57 -6.06
N HIS A 357 10.40 5.49 -5.90
CA HIS A 357 10.58 6.90 -6.21
C HIS A 357 11.74 7.51 -5.39
N MET A 358 11.79 7.25 -4.08
CA MET A 358 12.87 7.74 -3.22
C MET A 358 14.23 7.15 -3.61
N GLU A 359 14.25 5.90 -4.05
CA GLU A 359 15.47 5.24 -4.51
C GLU A 359 16.00 5.81 -5.83
N GLN A 360 15.13 5.94 -6.83
CA GLN A 360 15.55 6.34 -8.18
C GLN A 360 15.78 7.85 -8.32
N VAL A 361 14.94 8.68 -7.70
CA VAL A 361 15.01 10.14 -7.84
C VAL A 361 16.07 10.75 -6.92
N TYR A 362 16.18 10.26 -5.67
CA TYR A 362 17.10 10.83 -4.67
C TYR A 362 18.34 9.97 -4.41
N GLY A 363 18.51 8.84 -5.10
CA GLY A 363 19.66 7.94 -4.93
C GLY A 363 19.78 7.32 -3.54
N GLN A 364 18.68 7.25 -2.77
CA GLN A 364 18.68 6.70 -1.43
C GLN A 364 18.53 5.17 -1.47
N ALA A 365 19.21 4.44 -0.60
CA ALA A 365 19.03 2.98 -0.53
C ALA A 365 17.56 2.62 -0.22
N ALA A 366 17.05 1.56 -0.86
CA ALA A 366 15.69 1.06 -0.62
C ALA A 366 15.40 0.87 0.89
N SER A 367 16.35 0.32 1.64
CA SER A 367 16.22 0.12 3.09
C SER A 367 16.01 1.44 3.85
N LYS A 368 16.73 2.51 3.49
CA LYS A 368 16.58 3.85 4.11
C LYS A 368 15.25 4.48 3.76
N ALA A 369 14.79 4.36 2.51
CA ALA A 369 13.48 4.86 2.08
C ALA A 369 12.33 4.18 2.85
N ILE A 370 12.35 2.85 2.93
CA ILE A 370 11.35 2.05 3.66
C ILE A 370 11.33 2.43 5.15
N PHE A 371 12.50 2.58 5.77
CA PHE A 371 12.61 2.99 7.18
C PHE A 371 11.94 4.34 7.45
N LEU A 372 12.24 5.34 6.62
CA LEU A 372 11.70 6.69 6.75
C LEU A 372 10.20 6.75 6.53
N ILE A 373 9.66 5.94 5.61
CA ILE A 373 8.21 5.80 5.44
C ILE A 373 7.57 5.24 6.73
N GLY A 374 8.16 4.19 7.29
CA GLY A 374 7.66 3.52 8.49
C GLY A 374 7.64 4.42 9.74
N ILE A 375 8.73 5.12 10.01
CA ILE A 375 8.89 5.87 11.28
C ILE A 375 8.40 7.32 11.21
N LEU A 376 8.33 7.93 10.03
CA LEU A 376 7.91 9.33 9.89
C LEU A 376 6.53 9.48 9.25
N ASN A 377 6.25 8.81 8.12
CA ASN A 377 4.96 9.02 7.43
C ASN A 377 3.80 8.31 8.12
N LEU A 378 3.96 7.05 8.53
CA LEU A 378 2.86 6.28 9.13
C LEU A 378 2.35 6.87 10.45
N PRO A 379 3.20 7.26 11.43
CA PRO A 379 2.70 7.93 12.63
C PRO A 379 2.08 9.30 12.32
N ALA A 380 2.55 10.04 11.31
CA ALA A 380 1.91 11.28 10.88
C ALA A 380 0.49 11.05 10.34
N VAL A 381 0.26 9.96 9.60
CA VAL A 381 -1.09 9.54 9.19
C VAL A 381 -1.96 9.22 10.40
N ALA A 382 -1.46 8.44 11.36
CA ALA A 382 -2.21 8.11 12.58
C ALA A 382 -2.60 9.36 13.38
N LEU A 383 -1.65 10.28 13.60
CA LEU A 383 -1.90 11.56 14.26
C LEU A 383 -2.90 12.43 13.50
N GLY A 384 -2.85 12.43 12.16
CA GLY A 384 -3.79 13.17 11.32
C GLY A 384 -5.23 12.66 11.47
N ILE A 385 -5.44 11.34 11.45
CA ILE A 385 -6.78 10.75 11.67
C ILE A 385 -7.33 11.17 13.04
N ILE A 386 -6.52 11.07 14.09
CA ILE A 386 -6.90 11.47 15.46
C ILE A 386 -7.21 12.97 15.53
N ALA A 387 -6.37 13.81 14.93
CA ALA A 387 -6.57 15.26 14.88
C ALA A 387 -7.88 15.62 14.15
N GLY A 388 -8.16 15.00 13.00
CA GLY A 388 -9.42 15.20 12.27
C GLY A 388 -10.65 14.84 13.10
N GLY A 389 -10.61 13.72 13.83
CA GLY A 389 -11.65 13.34 14.78
C GLY A 389 -11.79 14.27 15.98
N PHE A 390 -10.67 14.75 16.52
CA PHE A 390 -10.65 15.70 17.63
C PHE A 390 -11.25 17.06 17.25
N VAL A 391 -10.89 17.60 16.08
CA VAL A 391 -11.44 18.85 15.54
C VAL A 391 -12.96 18.73 15.35
N MET A 392 -13.43 17.62 14.77
CA MET A 392 -14.86 17.33 14.63
C MET A 392 -15.60 17.35 15.97
N LYS A 393 -15.01 16.75 17.02
CA LYS A 393 -15.62 16.67 18.35
C LYS A 393 -15.60 18.03 19.08
N ARG A 394 -14.47 18.73 19.07
CA ARG A 394 -14.29 20.01 19.78
C ARG A 394 -15.17 21.12 19.21
N LEU A 395 -15.22 21.24 17.89
CA LEU A 395 -15.99 22.26 17.20
C LEU A 395 -17.45 21.84 16.93
N LYS A 396 -17.87 20.65 17.39
CA LYS A 396 -19.21 20.07 17.17
C LYS A 396 -19.68 20.20 15.71
N LEU A 397 -18.80 19.87 14.76
CA LEU A 397 -19.05 20.11 13.34
C LEU A 397 -20.21 19.25 12.81
N GLY A 398 -21.20 19.93 12.21
CA GLY A 398 -22.24 19.31 11.40
C GLY A 398 -21.71 18.75 10.07
N VAL A 399 -22.61 18.27 9.20
CA VAL A 399 -22.22 17.70 7.89
C VAL A 399 -21.48 18.72 7.01
N VAL A 400 -21.92 19.99 7.03
CA VAL A 400 -21.28 21.08 6.29
C VAL A 400 -19.87 21.37 6.82
N GLY A 401 -19.72 21.45 8.14
CA GLY A 401 -18.41 21.68 8.78
C GLY A 401 -17.44 20.54 8.52
N ALA A 402 -17.91 19.29 8.55
CA ALA A 402 -17.11 18.11 8.20
C ALA A 402 -16.65 18.14 6.74
N ALA A 403 -17.53 18.48 5.80
CA ALA A 403 -17.18 18.61 4.39
C ALA A 403 -16.19 19.76 4.14
N ARG A 404 -16.32 20.89 4.86
CA ARG A 404 -15.34 22.00 4.81
C ARG A 404 -13.97 21.55 5.30
N LEU A 405 -13.91 20.82 6.41
CA LEU A 405 -12.67 20.28 6.96
C LEU A 405 -11.98 19.33 5.97
N CYS A 406 -12.73 18.43 5.33
CA CYS A 406 -12.20 17.56 4.27
C CYS A 406 -11.60 18.37 3.12
N MET A 407 -12.32 19.37 2.61
CA MET A 407 -11.85 20.21 1.51
C MET A 407 -10.55 20.94 1.88
N VAL A 408 -10.49 21.58 3.04
CA VAL A 408 -9.30 22.29 3.51
C VAL A 408 -8.11 21.33 3.65
N SER A 409 -8.36 20.15 4.23
CA SER A 409 -7.33 19.12 4.41
C SER A 409 -6.80 18.57 3.08
N ALA A 410 -7.69 18.33 2.09
CA ALA A 410 -7.33 17.86 0.77
C ALA A 410 -6.58 18.93 -0.05
N MET A 411 -6.95 20.20 0.13
CA MET A 411 -6.27 21.33 -0.51
C MET A 411 -4.88 21.54 0.08
N GLY A 412 -4.74 21.46 1.41
CA GLY A 412 -3.43 21.49 2.07
C GLY A 412 -2.52 20.34 1.65
N ALA A 413 -3.06 19.13 1.51
CA ALA A 413 -2.33 17.99 0.99
C ALA A 413 -1.89 18.21 -0.47
N LEU A 414 -2.77 18.73 -1.33
CA LEU A 414 -2.44 19.06 -2.72
C LEU A 414 -1.33 20.11 -2.81
N LEU A 415 -1.36 21.16 -1.98
CA LEU A 415 -0.30 22.16 -1.92
C LEU A 415 1.06 21.53 -1.55
N CYS A 416 1.09 20.64 -0.56
CA CYS A 416 2.30 19.91 -0.20
C CYS A 416 2.81 19.04 -1.36
N MET A 417 1.92 18.37 -2.09
CA MET A 417 2.29 17.56 -3.26
C MET A 417 2.80 18.41 -4.43
N SER A 418 2.22 19.59 -4.65
CA SER A 418 2.71 20.55 -5.65
C SER A 418 4.11 21.06 -5.32
N ILE A 419 4.40 21.33 -4.04
CA ILE A 419 5.75 21.70 -3.58
C ILE A 419 6.76 20.57 -3.89
N GLN A 420 6.37 19.30 -3.68
CA GLN A 420 7.23 18.16 -3.97
C GLN A 420 7.64 18.03 -5.44
N ILE A 421 6.87 18.59 -6.39
CA ILE A 421 7.28 18.62 -7.79
C ILE A 421 8.56 19.44 -7.94
N PHE A 422 8.72 20.54 -7.20
CA PHE A 422 9.90 21.41 -7.30
C PHE A 422 11.11 20.90 -6.51
N LEU A 423 10.88 20.01 -5.54
CA LEU A 423 11.96 19.35 -4.80
C LEU A 423 12.50 18.21 -5.65
N HIS A 424 13.61 18.44 -6.34
CA HIS A 424 14.24 17.45 -7.19
C HIS A 424 15.74 17.36 -6.98
N CYS A 425 16.29 16.27 -7.48
CA CYS A 425 17.70 16.03 -7.63
C CYS A 425 17.95 15.74 -9.11
N ASP A 426 19.09 16.18 -9.63
CA ASP A 426 19.43 15.95 -11.03
C ASP A 426 19.62 14.44 -11.30
N ASN A 427 19.68 14.06 -12.58
CA ASN A 427 19.95 12.68 -12.96
C ASN A 427 21.31 12.20 -12.43
N ALA A 428 21.46 10.89 -12.18
CA ALA A 428 22.78 10.33 -11.85
C ALA A 428 23.67 10.56 -13.05
N GLU A 429 24.90 11.03 -12.87
CA GLU A 429 25.82 11.25 -13.98
C GLU A 429 26.35 9.90 -14.46
N VAL A 430 25.64 9.28 -15.41
CA VAL A 430 26.00 8.01 -16.05
C VAL A 430 26.43 8.24 -17.50
N ALA A 431 27.68 7.91 -17.80
CA ALA A 431 28.27 8.08 -19.13
C ALA A 431 27.52 7.27 -20.19
N GLY A 432 27.13 7.96 -21.28
CA GLY A 432 26.40 7.40 -22.41
C GLY A 432 24.90 7.20 -22.19
N LEU A 433 24.33 7.57 -21.03
CA LEU A 433 22.89 7.47 -20.75
C LEU A 433 22.27 8.80 -20.32
N THR A 434 22.92 9.52 -19.41
CA THR A 434 22.42 10.81 -18.89
C THR A 434 23.40 11.95 -19.12
N VAL A 435 24.68 11.61 -19.28
CA VAL A 435 25.76 12.52 -19.67
C VAL A 435 26.56 11.85 -20.78
N SER A 436 27.07 12.63 -21.72
CA SER A 436 28.07 12.16 -22.68
C SER A 436 29.36 11.73 -21.99
N TYR A 437 30.22 10.95 -22.65
CA TYR A 437 31.55 10.59 -22.14
C TYR A 437 32.45 11.81 -21.86
N LYS A 438 32.10 12.99 -22.39
CA LYS A 438 32.80 14.26 -22.14
C LYS A 438 32.20 15.07 -21.00
N GLY A 439 31.18 14.56 -20.30
CA GLY A 439 30.53 15.23 -19.17
C GLY A 439 29.39 16.20 -19.52
N TYR A 440 29.05 16.39 -20.80
CA TYR A 440 27.89 17.21 -21.19
C TYR A 440 26.57 16.49 -20.89
N PRO A 441 25.57 17.17 -20.31
CA PRO A 441 24.25 16.57 -20.05
C PRO A 441 23.56 16.19 -21.37
N ASP A 442 23.30 14.91 -21.56
CA ASP A 442 22.65 14.35 -22.74
C ASP A 442 21.92 13.05 -22.36
N VAL A 443 20.60 13.10 -22.35
CA VAL A 443 19.77 11.95 -21.96
C VAL A 443 19.44 11.13 -23.20
N SER A 444 20.04 9.95 -23.30
CA SER A 444 19.84 9.03 -24.40
C SER A 444 19.12 7.76 -23.94
N TYR A 445 18.08 7.40 -24.68
CA TYR A 445 17.38 6.13 -24.56
C TYR A 445 17.98 5.04 -25.48
N ASN A 446 18.93 5.41 -26.35
CA ASN A 446 19.59 4.48 -27.25
C ASN A 446 20.78 3.82 -26.54
N GLN A 447 20.87 2.48 -26.59
CA GLN A 447 21.98 1.75 -25.96
C GLN A 447 23.33 1.96 -26.67
N GLN A 448 23.34 2.39 -27.93
CA GLN A 448 24.56 2.62 -28.70
C GLN A 448 25.41 3.78 -28.16
N THR A 449 24.81 4.73 -27.44
CA THR A 449 25.53 5.86 -26.83
C THR A 449 26.43 5.45 -25.66
N LEU A 450 26.37 4.18 -25.22
CA LEU A 450 27.32 3.59 -24.28
C LEU A 450 28.70 3.32 -24.90
N ILE A 451 28.81 3.25 -26.23
CA ILE A 451 30.09 3.11 -26.94
C ILE A 451 30.62 4.51 -27.30
N SER A 452 31.91 4.70 -27.07
CA SER A 452 32.66 5.93 -27.34
C SER A 452 34.04 5.56 -27.90
N GLN A 453 34.78 6.53 -28.43
CA GLN A 453 36.13 6.30 -28.97
C GLN A 453 37.08 5.65 -27.95
N CYS A 454 36.93 5.96 -26.67
CA CYS A 454 37.78 5.46 -25.59
C CYS A 454 37.56 3.96 -25.26
N ASN A 455 36.37 3.41 -25.52
CA ASN A 455 36.04 2.01 -25.27
C ASN A 455 35.76 1.21 -26.56
N ALA A 456 35.85 1.83 -27.74
CA ALA A 456 35.64 1.18 -29.02
C ALA A 456 36.66 0.04 -29.29
N GLY A 457 37.84 0.10 -28.68
CA GLY A 457 38.84 -0.97 -28.72
C GLY A 457 38.51 -2.16 -27.81
N CYS A 458 37.44 -2.07 -27.01
CA CYS A 458 36.99 -3.13 -26.11
C CYS A 458 35.72 -3.79 -26.65
N SER A 459 35.70 -5.12 -26.67
CA SER A 459 34.53 -5.92 -27.05
C SER A 459 33.47 -5.98 -25.92
N CYS A 460 32.93 -4.82 -25.50
CA CYS A 460 32.03 -4.72 -24.35
C CYS A 460 30.58 -5.13 -24.64
N SER A 461 29.98 -5.92 -23.75
CA SER A 461 28.54 -6.19 -23.78
C SER A 461 27.74 -4.98 -23.33
N LEU A 462 26.86 -4.51 -24.22
CA LEU A 462 25.89 -3.44 -23.94
C LEU A 462 24.73 -3.89 -23.05
N LYS A 463 24.60 -5.19 -22.78
CA LYS A 463 23.50 -5.74 -21.96
C LYS A 463 23.81 -5.64 -20.47
N HIS A 464 25.07 -5.85 -20.08
CA HIS A 464 25.46 -5.85 -18.67
C HIS A 464 25.30 -4.49 -18.01
N TRP A 465 24.98 -4.55 -16.71
CA TRP A 465 24.93 -3.41 -15.81
C TRP A 465 25.77 -3.73 -14.58
N ASP A 466 26.98 -3.18 -14.53
CA ASP A 466 27.94 -3.39 -13.46
C ASP A 466 28.59 -2.05 -13.10
N PRO A 467 27.81 -1.12 -12.50
CA PRO A 467 28.22 0.27 -12.41
C PRO A 467 29.51 0.44 -11.60
N VAL A 468 30.40 1.27 -12.12
CA VAL A 468 31.63 1.69 -11.44
C VAL A 468 31.68 3.21 -11.35
N CYS A 469 32.11 3.71 -10.20
CA CYS A 469 32.30 5.12 -9.93
C CYS A 469 33.74 5.51 -10.16
N ALA A 470 33.97 6.45 -11.08
CA ALA A 470 35.27 7.01 -11.34
C ALA A 470 35.55 8.23 -10.44
N HIS A 471 36.83 8.58 -10.29
CA HIS A 471 37.25 9.74 -9.48
C HIS A 471 36.69 11.08 -9.99
N ASN A 472 36.38 11.18 -11.29
CA ASN A 472 35.75 12.37 -11.89
C ASN A 472 34.27 12.56 -11.49
N GLY A 473 33.72 11.70 -10.62
CA GLY A 473 32.33 11.78 -10.16
C GLY A 473 31.31 11.18 -11.14
N MET A 474 31.76 10.69 -12.30
CA MET A 474 30.90 10.04 -13.29
C MET A 474 30.84 8.53 -13.07
N THR A 475 29.64 7.96 -13.26
CA THR A 475 29.39 6.53 -13.21
C THR A 475 29.45 5.95 -14.61
N TYR A 476 30.14 4.83 -14.78
CA TYR A 476 30.17 4.08 -16.04
C TYR A 476 29.34 2.81 -15.88
N ALA A 477 28.63 2.40 -16.93
CA ALA A 477 27.69 1.29 -16.86
C ALA A 477 28.34 -0.09 -16.64
N SER A 478 29.63 -0.23 -16.96
CA SER A 478 30.45 -1.40 -16.65
C SER A 478 31.94 -1.01 -16.59
N PRO A 479 32.82 -1.79 -15.92
CA PRO A 479 34.26 -1.57 -15.97
C PRO A 479 34.84 -1.69 -17.39
N CYS A 480 34.25 -2.54 -18.24
CA CYS A 480 34.62 -2.61 -19.67
C CYS A 480 34.27 -1.31 -20.41
N LEU A 481 33.08 -0.77 -20.18
CA LEU A 481 32.64 0.48 -20.81
C LEU A 481 33.40 1.70 -20.29
N ALA A 482 34.00 1.62 -19.10
CA ALA A 482 34.99 2.57 -18.59
C ALA A 482 36.38 2.39 -19.23
N GLY A 483 36.60 1.32 -19.99
CA GLY A 483 37.88 1.01 -20.64
C GLY A 483 38.96 0.52 -19.67
N CYS A 484 38.58 -0.03 -18.52
CA CYS A 484 39.53 -0.52 -17.51
C CYS A 484 40.24 -1.79 -17.97
N GLN A 485 41.55 -1.87 -17.72
CA GLN A 485 42.41 -2.97 -18.17
C GLN A 485 42.78 -3.93 -17.04
N SER A 486 42.84 -3.47 -15.80
CA SER A 486 43.23 -4.32 -14.66
C SER A 486 42.32 -4.10 -13.47
N SER A 487 42.29 -5.08 -12.56
CA SER A 487 41.54 -5.00 -11.31
C SER A 487 42.36 -5.54 -10.15
N THR A 488 42.21 -4.94 -8.97
CA THR A 488 42.89 -5.35 -7.74
C THR A 488 41.89 -5.47 -6.60
N GLY A 489 42.10 -6.44 -5.72
CA GLY A 489 41.23 -6.71 -4.57
C GLY A 489 40.35 -7.95 -4.77
N THR A 490 39.39 -8.14 -3.87
CA THR A 490 38.34 -9.16 -3.98
C THR A 490 37.03 -8.62 -3.44
N GLY A 491 35.90 -9.13 -3.95
CA GLY A 491 34.57 -8.78 -3.45
C GLY A 491 34.28 -7.27 -3.51
N ARG A 492 33.93 -6.69 -2.36
CA ARG A 492 33.56 -5.26 -2.24
C ARG A 492 34.74 -4.29 -2.29
N ALA A 493 35.96 -4.79 -2.06
CA ALA A 493 37.18 -3.98 -2.06
C ALA A 493 37.85 -3.93 -3.46
N MET A 494 37.15 -4.41 -4.49
CA MET A 494 37.65 -4.37 -5.87
C MET A 494 37.77 -2.94 -6.37
N VAL A 495 38.95 -2.64 -6.94
CA VAL A 495 39.28 -1.39 -7.61
C VAL A 495 39.78 -1.73 -9.01
N PHE A 496 39.26 -1.02 -10.01
CA PHE A 496 39.68 -1.13 -11.40
C PHE A 496 40.68 -0.04 -11.73
N HIS A 497 41.71 -0.36 -12.52
CA HIS A 497 42.78 0.56 -12.89
C HIS A 497 42.99 0.62 -14.40
N ASN A 498 43.71 1.66 -14.85
CA ASN A 498 44.03 1.93 -16.24
C ASN A 498 42.78 2.00 -17.13
N CYS A 499 41.80 2.81 -16.71
CA CYS A 499 40.54 3.01 -17.42
C CYS A 499 40.66 4.13 -18.46
N THR A 500 40.63 3.79 -19.75
CA THR A 500 40.87 4.73 -20.86
C THR A 500 39.78 5.79 -21.04
N CYS A 501 38.57 5.56 -20.54
CA CYS A 501 37.47 6.53 -20.62
C CYS A 501 37.42 7.52 -19.45
N ILE A 502 38.31 7.37 -18.46
CA ILE A 502 38.45 8.26 -17.31
C ILE A 502 39.62 9.21 -17.60
N ASP A 503 39.46 10.06 -18.62
CA ASP A 503 40.48 11.07 -18.94
C ASP A 503 39.92 12.46 -18.61
N ASP A 504 40.66 13.21 -17.77
CA ASP A 504 40.33 14.57 -17.40
C ASP A 504 41.31 15.50 -18.13
N ALA A 505 40.80 16.21 -19.15
CA ALA A 505 41.60 17.05 -20.03
C ALA A 505 42.37 18.17 -19.27
N MET A 506 42.05 18.41 -18.00
CA MET A 506 42.72 19.42 -17.15
C MET A 506 43.87 18.89 -16.28
N ASN A 507 43.97 17.60 -15.93
CA ASN A 507 45.00 17.10 -15.01
C ASN A 507 45.45 15.65 -15.33
N LYS A 508 46.52 15.51 -16.12
CA LYS A 508 47.15 14.21 -16.50
C LYS A 508 47.78 13.40 -15.35
N ALA A 509 47.58 13.80 -14.09
CA ALA A 509 48.21 13.20 -12.91
C ALA A 509 47.22 12.53 -11.95
N VAL A 510 45.93 12.39 -12.31
CA VAL A 510 44.93 11.79 -11.44
C VAL A 510 44.76 10.30 -11.75
N ASN A 511 44.70 9.48 -10.70
CA ASN A 511 44.52 8.03 -10.76
C ASN A 511 43.34 7.65 -11.67
N MET A 512 43.63 6.98 -12.80
CA MET A 512 42.64 6.41 -13.74
C MET A 512 41.98 5.15 -13.18
N SER A 513 41.43 5.27 -11.97
CA SER A 513 40.84 4.18 -11.21
C SER A 513 39.35 4.37 -11.02
N ALA A 514 38.61 3.27 -10.98
CA ALA A 514 37.20 3.24 -10.66
C ALA A 514 36.89 2.22 -9.56
N VAL A 515 35.95 2.54 -8.70
CA VAL A 515 35.48 1.67 -7.61
C VAL A 515 34.09 1.13 -7.91
N LEU A 516 33.72 0.01 -7.31
CA LEU A 516 32.39 -0.59 -7.51
C LEU A 516 31.25 0.32 -7.03
N GLY A 517 30.15 0.29 -7.76
CA GLY A 517 28.91 1.00 -7.44
C GLY A 517 28.75 2.32 -8.18
N GLN A 518 27.60 2.95 -7.97
CA GLN A 518 27.30 4.27 -8.54
C GLN A 518 27.96 5.37 -7.70
N CYS A 519 28.36 6.46 -8.36
CA CYS A 519 28.87 7.62 -7.65
C CYS A 519 27.81 8.22 -6.73
N PRO A 520 28.21 8.73 -5.54
CA PRO A 520 27.29 9.41 -4.65
C PRO A 520 26.69 10.64 -5.36
N ARG A 521 25.42 10.92 -5.08
CA ARG A 521 24.79 12.15 -5.59
C ARG A 521 25.44 13.38 -4.95
N LYS A 522 25.36 14.52 -5.65
CA LYS A 522 25.83 15.83 -5.15
C LYS A 522 25.20 16.14 -3.78
N SER A 523 25.94 16.81 -2.90
CA SER A 523 25.51 17.11 -1.52
C SER A 523 24.19 17.90 -1.44
N GLU A 524 23.87 18.69 -2.47
CA GLU A 524 22.60 19.41 -2.58
C GLU A 524 21.39 18.45 -2.65
N CYS A 525 21.57 17.25 -3.19
CA CYS A 525 20.54 16.22 -3.29
C CYS A 525 20.07 15.74 -1.90
N ASP A 526 21.00 15.60 -0.95
CA ASP A 526 20.65 15.23 0.42
C ASP A 526 19.85 16.33 1.13
N ARG A 527 20.13 17.60 0.83
CA ARG A 527 19.33 18.73 1.33
C ARG A 527 17.93 18.72 0.75
N GLN A 528 17.80 18.54 -0.57
CA GLN A 528 16.50 18.44 -1.25
C GLN A 528 15.67 17.25 -0.74
N PHE A 529 16.32 16.11 -0.50
CA PHE A 529 15.67 14.94 0.07
C PHE A 529 15.10 15.18 1.48
N LYS A 530 15.83 15.91 2.35
CA LYS A 530 15.34 16.28 3.68
C LYS A 530 14.09 17.18 3.59
N PHE A 531 14.09 18.17 2.71
CA PHE A 531 12.91 19.00 2.47
C PHE A 531 11.74 18.18 1.93
N TYR A 532 11.99 17.31 0.95
CA TYR A 532 10.97 16.39 0.42
C TYR A 532 10.35 15.54 1.52
N MET A 533 11.17 15.01 2.42
CA MET A 533 10.71 14.21 3.54
C MET A 533 9.84 15.02 4.51
N GLY A 534 10.26 16.23 4.87
CA GLY A 534 9.47 17.14 5.71
C GLY A 534 8.11 17.45 5.09
N THR A 535 8.08 17.87 3.82
CA THR A 535 6.85 18.17 3.09
C THR A 535 5.96 16.93 2.92
N SER A 536 6.55 15.75 2.73
CA SER A 536 5.81 14.48 2.66
C SER A 536 5.12 14.14 3.98
N VAL A 537 5.77 14.39 5.12
CA VAL A 537 5.18 14.12 6.45
C VAL A 537 4.01 15.06 6.71
N VAL A 538 4.18 16.36 6.43
CA VAL A 538 3.11 17.36 6.57
C VAL A 538 1.95 17.03 5.64
N GLY A 539 2.22 16.70 4.37
CA GLY A 539 1.20 16.31 3.41
C GLY A 539 0.42 15.05 3.84
N ALA A 540 1.11 14.04 4.37
CA ALA A 540 0.48 12.83 4.90
C ALA A 540 -0.43 13.11 6.10
N PHE A 541 0.02 13.97 7.03
CA PHE A 541 -0.78 14.41 8.17
C PHE A 541 -2.03 15.19 7.73
N LEU A 542 -1.87 16.16 6.83
CA LEU A 542 -2.99 16.96 6.31
C LEU A 542 -4.01 16.09 5.58
N SER A 543 -3.55 15.19 4.70
CA SER A 543 -4.44 14.24 4.00
C SER A 543 -5.24 13.38 4.98
N ALA A 544 -4.58 12.89 6.04
CA ALA A 544 -5.21 12.04 7.05
C ALA A 544 -6.24 12.77 7.94
N CYS A 545 -6.12 14.09 8.13
CA CYS A 545 -7.11 14.90 8.86
C CYS A 545 -8.51 14.85 8.22
N GLY A 546 -8.59 14.62 6.90
CA GLY A 546 -9.85 14.49 6.17
C GLY A 546 -10.53 13.11 6.27
N ALA A 547 -9.84 12.09 6.79
CA ALA A 547 -10.35 10.71 6.77
C ALA A 547 -11.61 10.51 7.65
N THR A 548 -11.55 10.89 8.93
CA THR A 548 -12.69 10.76 9.87
C THR A 548 -13.86 11.66 9.48
N PRO A 549 -13.67 12.97 9.18
CA PRO A 549 -14.77 13.82 8.74
C PRO A 549 -15.39 13.32 7.43
N GLY A 550 -14.58 12.80 6.49
CA GLY A 550 -15.05 12.26 5.22
C GLY A 550 -15.95 11.03 5.41
N TYR A 551 -15.55 10.13 6.30
CA TYR A 551 -16.38 8.97 6.67
C TYR A 551 -17.71 9.39 7.32
N MET A 552 -17.70 10.43 8.16
CA MET A 552 -18.91 10.97 8.78
C MET A 552 -19.84 11.64 7.76
N VAL A 553 -19.31 12.36 6.77
CA VAL A 553 -20.09 12.97 5.67
C VAL A 553 -20.82 11.88 4.89
N LEU A 554 -20.15 10.77 4.58
CA LEU A 554 -20.76 9.62 3.93
C LEU A 554 -21.94 9.07 4.75
N LEU A 555 -21.71 8.70 6.01
CA LEU A 555 -22.72 8.08 6.86
C LEU A 555 -23.97 8.96 7.04
N ARG A 556 -23.78 10.28 7.18
CA ARG A 556 -24.88 11.24 7.35
C ARG A 556 -25.58 11.60 6.04
N SER A 557 -25.01 11.27 4.87
CA SER A 557 -25.60 11.56 3.55
C SER A 557 -26.55 10.46 3.05
N ILE A 558 -26.57 9.30 3.71
CA ILE A 558 -27.32 8.11 3.31
C ILE A 558 -28.52 7.90 4.26
N GLN A 559 -29.65 7.47 3.71
CA GLN A 559 -30.83 7.13 4.51
C GLN A 559 -30.54 5.92 5.43
N PRO A 560 -31.08 5.88 6.66
CA PRO A 560 -30.76 4.84 7.64
C PRO A 560 -30.92 3.40 7.14
N ASP A 561 -31.96 3.15 6.33
CA ASP A 561 -32.31 1.86 5.73
C ASP A 561 -31.31 1.37 4.66
N LEU A 562 -30.51 2.26 4.09
CA LEU A 562 -29.57 1.95 3.00
C LEU A 562 -28.10 1.99 3.43
N LYS A 563 -27.78 2.30 4.69
CA LYS A 563 -26.39 2.54 5.15
C LYS A 563 -25.47 1.33 4.98
N SER A 564 -25.95 0.13 5.35
CA SER A 564 -25.15 -1.11 5.24
C SER A 564 -24.86 -1.46 3.79
N LEU A 565 -25.88 -1.40 2.92
CA LEU A 565 -25.73 -1.62 1.47
C LEU A 565 -24.77 -0.61 0.85
N ALA A 566 -24.86 0.66 1.25
CA ALA A 566 -23.99 1.73 0.77
C ALA A 566 -22.52 1.49 1.16
N LEU A 567 -22.24 1.17 2.42
CA LEU A 567 -20.88 0.85 2.88
C LEU A 567 -20.31 -0.38 2.17
N GLY A 568 -21.14 -1.41 1.93
CA GLY A 568 -20.77 -2.59 1.17
C GLY A 568 -20.42 -2.26 -0.29
N MET A 569 -21.27 -1.50 -0.98
CA MET A 569 -21.03 -1.09 -2.37
C MET A 569 -19.82 -0.16 -2.52
N GLN A 570 -19.64 0.79 -1.59
CA GLN A 570 -18.46 1.64 -1.58
C GLN A 570 -17.19 0.79 -1.43
N THR A 571 -17.16 -0.13 -0.46
CA THR A 571 -16.01 -1.00 -0.24
C THR A 571 -15.70 -1.84 -1.48
N LEU A 572 -16.72 -2.44 -2.09
CA LEU A 572 -16.59 -3.24 -3.31
C LEU A 572 -15.98 -2.42 -4.47
N ILE A 573 -16.55 -1.24 -4.76
CA ILE A 573 -16.12 -0.38 -5.87
C ILE A 573 -14.70 0.14 -5.63
N VAL A 574 -14.43 0.62 -4.41
CA VAL A 574 -13.11 1.19 -4.05
C VAL A 574 -12.03 0.12 -4.08
N ARG A 575 -12.30 -1.11 -3.62
CA ARG A 575 -11.32 -2.20 -3.68
C ARG A 575 -11.08 -2.69 -5.12
N CYS A 576 -12.15 -2.86 -5.89
CA CYS A 576 -12.05 -3.32 -7.28
C CYS A 576 -11.36 -2.30 -8.19
N LEU A 577 -11.85 -1.07 -8.24
CA LEU A 577 -11.39 -0.04 -9.18
C LEU A 577 -10.32 0.89 -8.60
N GLY A 578 -10.25 1.00 -7.27
CA GLY A 578 -9.25 1.82 -6.56
C GLY A 578 -8.04 1.04 -6.07
N GLY A 579 -8.12 -0.29 -5.99
CA GLY A 579 -7.03 -1.15 -5.55
C GLY A 579 -6.26 -1.81 -6.70
N ILE A 580 -6.96 -2.41 -7.66
CA ILE A 580 -6.34 -3.27 -8.70
C ILE A 580 -5.68 -2.45 -9.84
N PRO A 581 -6.36 -1.50 -10.50
CA PRO A 581 -5.76 -0.75 -11.61
C PRO A 581 -4.55 0.14 -11.25
N PRO A 582 -4.52 0.88 -10.12
CA PRO A 582 -3.46 1.86 -9.85
C PRO A 582 -2.05 1.30 -9.87
N PRO A 583 -1.70 0.23 -9.14
CA PRO A 583 -0.36 -0.34 -9.21
C PRO A 583 0.06 -0.72 -10.64
N ILE A 584 -0.87 -1.20 -11.47
CA ILE A 584 -0.59 -1.64 -12.83
C ILE A 584 -0.23 -0.46 -13.74
N TYR A 585 -1.07 0.58 -13.80
CA TYR A 585 -0.80 1.71 -14.70
C TYR A 585 0.31 2.63 -14.17
N PHE A 586 0.44 2.81 -12.85
CA PHE A 586 1.60 3.51 -12.28
C PHE A 586 2.89 2.77 -12.63
N GLY A 587 2.90 1.44 -12.51
CA GLY A 587 4.03 0.61 -12.90
C GLY A 587 4.37 0.76 -14.39
N ALA A 588 3.36 0.68 -15.27
CA ALA A 588 3.55 0.82 -16.72
C ALA A 588 4.09 2.21 -17.11
N LEU A 589 3.63 3.26 -16.44
CA LEU A 589 4.11 4.63 -16.66
C LEU A 589 5.54 4.83 -16.15
N ILE A 590 5.89 4.24 -15.00
CA ILE A 590 7.27 4.22 -14.48
C ILE A 590 8.20 3.50 -15.47
N ASP A 591 7.77 2.34 -15.98
CA ASP A 591 8.55 1.53 -16.92
C ASP A 591 8.90 2.29 -18.21
N ARG A 592 8.09 3.26 -18.64
CA ARG A 592 8.40 4.12 -19.82
C ARG A 592 9.60 5.04 -19.62
N THR A 593 9.97 5.34 -18.37
CA THR A 593 11.09 6.22 -18.03
C THR A 593 12.41 5.48 -17.89
N CYS A 594 12.45 4.19 -18.24
CA CYS A 594 13.64 3.37 -18.11
C CYS A 594 14.70 3.74 -19.15
N LEU A 595 15.91 4.08 -18.69
CA LEU A 595 17.08 4.33 -19.52
C LEU A 595 17.88 3.04 -19.78
N LYS A 596 17.98 2.17 -18.76
CA LYS A 596 18.69 0.89 -18.86
C LYS A 596 17.86 -0.26 -18.34
N TRP A 597 17.41 -1.12 -19.26
CA TRP A 597 16.78 -2.40 -18.94
C TRP A 597 17.84 -3.44 -18.52
N GLY A 598 17.53 -4.22 -17.49
CA GLY A 598 18.23 -5.49 -17.24
C GLY A 598 17.84 -6.54 -18.29
N THR A 599 18.63 -7.59 -18.40
CA THR A 599 18.38 -8.67 -19.37
C THR A 599 18.05 -9.96 -18.61
N LYS A 600 17.04 -10.72 -19.05
CA LYS A 600 16.78 -12.03 -18.46
C LYS A 600 17.87 -13.03 -18.89
N GLN A 601 18.09 -14.09 -18.09
CA GLN A 601 19.08 -15.13 -18.40
C GLN A 601 18.87 -15.77 -19.79
N CYS A 602 17.62 -15.89 -20.23
CA CYS A 602 17.25 -16.44 -21.53
C CYS A 602 17.05 -15.38 -22.62
N GLY A 603 17.45 -14.13 -22.38
CA GLY A 603 17.18 -13.00 -23.27
C GLY A 603 15.82 -12.32 -23.02
N GLY A 604 15.67 -11.11 -23.55
CA GLY A 604 14.50 -10.26 -23.34
C GLY A 604 14.65 -9.24 -22.20
N ARG A 605 13.66 -8.33 -22.10
CA ARG A 605 13.66 -7.22 -21.14
C ARG A 605 13.34 -7.71 -19.72
N GLY A 606 14.19 -7.33 -18.77
CA GLY A 606 14.04 -7.61 -17.34
C GLY A 606 13.52 -6.41 -16.54
N ALA A 607 13.90 -6.32 -15.26
CA ALA A 607 13.69 -5.15 -14.42
C ALA A 607 14.61 -4.01 -14.85
N CYS A 608 14.13 -2.77 -14.73
CA CYS A 608 14.93 -1.60 -15.08
C CYS A 608 16.00 -1.32 -14.01
N ARG A 609 17.21 -0.97 -14.44
CA ARG A 609 18.37 -0.69 -13.57
C ARG A 609 18.61 0.79 -13.33
N LEU A 610 18.26 1.64 -14.29
CA LEU A 610 18.38 3.09 -14.24
C LEU A 610 17.19 3.75 -14.94
N TYR A 611 16.57 4.71 -14.27
CA TYR A 611 15.47 5.52 -14.79
C TYR A 611 15.91 6.97 -15.02
N ASP A 612 15.25 7.65 -15.95
CA ASP A 612 15.32 9.11 -16.05
C ASP A 612 14.55 9.72 -14.87
N ALA A 613 15.26 10.27 -13.90
CA ALA A 613 14.69 10.80 -12.67
C ALA A 613 13.74 11.99 -12.93
N ASN A 614 14.02 12.79 -13.97
CA ASN A 614 13.15 13.91 -14.33
C ASN A 614 11.82 13.42 -14.89
N ALA A 615 11.86 12.56 -15.91
CA ALA A 615 10.65 11.97 -16.48
C ALA A 615 9.87 11.16 -15.43
N PHE A 616 10.57 10.38 -14.59
CA PHE A 616 9.97 9.61 -13.50
C PHE A 616 9.22 10.54 -12.53
N ARG A 617 9.85 11.63 -12.07
CA ARG A 617 9.24 12.60 -11.16
C ARG A 617 7.98 13.22 -11.75
N TYR A 618 8.04 13.73 -12.97
CA TYR A 618 6.88 14.37 -13.62
C TYR A 618 5.72 13.39 -13.82
N ILE A 619 6.02 12.16 -14.24
CA ILE A 619 5.00 11.13 -14.40
C ILE A 619 4.43 10.72 -13.05
N PHE A 620 5.27 10.40 -12.06
CA PHE A 620 4.81 9.87 -10.78
C PHE A 620 4.12 10.93 -9.91
N VAL A 621 4.82 12.02 -9.61
CA VAL A 621 4.29 13.10 -8.75
C VAL A 621 3.24 13.89 -9.51
N GLY A 622 3.43 14.16 -10.80
CA GLY A 622 2.45 14.87 -11.62
C GLY A 622 1.13 14.12 -11.78
N LEU A 623 1.16 12.79 -11.95
CA LEU A 623 -0.07 11.98 -11.97
C LEU A 623 -0.80 12.02 -10.62
N ILE A 624 -0.06 11.90 -9.51
CA ILE A 624 -0.67 11.96 -8.17
C ILE A 624 -1.26 13.36 -7.92
N SER A 625 -0.56 14.42 -8.29
CA SER A 625 -1.05 15.80 -8.19
C SER A 625 -2.26 16.03 -9.10
N GLY A 626 -2.28 15.47 -10.32
CA GLY A 626 -3.43 15.51 -11.23
C GLY A 626 -4.66 14.82 -10.64
N ILE A 627 -4.49 13.60 -10.11
CA ILE A 627 -5.54 12.87 -9.37
C ILE A 627 -6.01 13.69 -8.16
N GLY A 628 -5.07 14.31 -7.44
CA GLY A 628 -5.34 15.20 -6.30
C GLY A 628 -6.15 16.44 -6.69
N CYS A 629 -5.85 17.08 -7.83
CA CYS A 629 -6.63 18.20 -8.38
C CYS A 629 -8.06 17.77 -8.69
N ILE A 630 -8.24 16.62 -9.35
CA ILE A 630 -9.58 16.08 -9.65
C ILE A 630 -10.34 15.80 -8.36
N SER A 631 -9.70 15.18 -7.36
CA SER A 631 -10.31 14.91 -6.06
C SER A 631 -10.72 16.21 -5.33
N ASN A 632 -9.89 17.26 -5.38
CA ASN A 632 -10.21 18.56 -4.79
C ASN A 632 -11.37 19.26 -5.51
N MET A 633 -11.40 19.24 -6.84
CA MET A 633 -12.51 19.76 -7.63
C MET A 633 -13.82 19.06 -7.26
N MET A 634 -13.77 17.73 -7.12
CA MET A 634 -14.91 16.92 -6.69
C MET A 634 -15.37 17.25 -5.27
N TRP A 635 -14.45 17.45 -4.32
CA TRP A 635 -14.77 17.93 -2.97
C TRP A 635 -15.47 19.29 -3.00
N GLY A 636 -15.02 20.22 -3.85
CA GLY A 636 -15.66 21.51 -4.06
C GLY A 636 -17.11 21.38 -4.53
N ILE A 637 -17.35 20.58 -5.57
CA ILE A 637 -18.70 20.32 -6.11
C ILE A 637 -19.59 19.66 -5.04
N LEU A 638 -19.05 18.67 -4.32
CA LEU A 638 -19.76 17.96 -3.25
C LEU A 638 -20.16 18.91 -2.12
N TYR A 639 -19.23 19.77 -1.67
CA TYR A 639 -19.50 20.77 -0.65
C TYR A 639 -20.64 21.71 -1.05
N VAL A 640 -20.62 22.25 -2.27
CA VAL A 640 -21.71 23.11 -2.78
C VAL A 640 -23.04 22.37 -2.78
N LYS A 641 -23.07 21.10 -3.19
CA LYS A 641 -24.30 20.28 -3.17
C LYS A 641 -24.79 20.02 -1.75
N ILE A 642 -23.91 19.73 -0.81
CA ILE A 642 -24.25 19.52 0.61
C ILE A 642 -24.84 20.81 1.19
N VAL A 643 -24.18 21.96 1.00
CA VAL A 643 -24.68 23.26 1.48
C VAL A 643 -26.06 23.57 0.89
N LYS A 644 -26.27 23.36 -0.41
CA LYS A 644 -27.58 23.56 -1.04
C LYS A 644 -28.65 22.63 -0.47
N LYS A 645 -28.32 21.38 -0.15
CA LYS A 645 -29.26 20.42 0.45
C LYS A 645 -29.65 20.85 1.87
N GLU A 646 -28.67 21.25 2.68
CA GLU A 646 -28.91 21.70 4.06
C GLU A 646 -29.73 23.00 4.10
N LYS A 647 -29.43 23.98 3.23
CA LYS A 647 -30.27 25.18 3.10
C LYS A 647 -31.72 24.86 2.73
N LYS A 648 -31.94 23.92 1.80
CA LYS A 648 -33.30 23.48 1.44
C LYS A 648 -34.02 22.75 2.58
N LEU A 649 -33.30 22.00 3.40
CA LEU A 649 -33.84 21.35 4.60
C LEU A 649 -34.24 22.38 5.65
N ALA A 650 -33.40 23.39 5.91
CA ALA A 650 -33.68 24.47 6.84
C ALA A 650 -34.89 25.32 6.41
N LEU A 651 -35.02 25.62 5.11
CA LEU A 651 -36.20 26.34 4.59
C LEU A 651 -37.48 25.50 4.73
N ARG A 652 -37.40 24.17 4.57
CA ARG A 652 -38.55 23.28 4.76
C ARG A 652 -38.94 23.13 6.22
N SER A 653 -38.00 23.15 7.16
CA SER A 653 -38.32 23.14 8.58
C SER A 653 -38.98 24.45 9.00
N GLN A 654 -38.44 25.59 8.54
CA GLN A 654 -39.07 26.91 8.78
C GLN A 654 -40.47 27.01 8.18
N ALA A 655 -40.69 26.50 6.96
CA ALA A 655 -42.03 26.48 6.37
C ALA A 655 -43.02 25.63 7.18
N LYS A 656 -42.57 24.49 7.71
CA LYS A 656 -43.40 23.63 8.57
C LYS A 656 -43.67 24.25 9.94
N GLU A 657 -42.71 24.95 10.54
CA GLU A 657 -42.89 25.69 11.78
C GLU A 657 -43.91 26.82 11.58
N ASN A 658 -43.77 27.60 10.50
CA ASN A 658 -44.72 28.66 10.15
C ASN A 658 -46.14 28.12 9.87
N GLU A 659 -46.28 26.93 9.25
CA GLU A 659 -47.58 26.26 9.06
C GLU A 659 -48.19 25.77 10.38
N LEU A 660 -47.36 25.32 11.33
CA LEU A 660 -47.79 24.91 12.67
C LEU A 660 -48.20 26.10 13.53
N GLU A 661 -47.50 27.23 13.44
CA GLU A 661 -47.87 28.49 14.11
C GLU A 661 -49.17 29.06 13.52
N ALA A 662 -49.31 29.08 12.19
CA ALA A 662 -50.55 29.54 11.52
C ALA A 662 -51.77 28.67 11.86
N ASN A 663 -51.59 27.35 12.00
CA ASN A 663 -52.67 26.44 12.43
C ASN A 663 -52.93 26.49 13.95
N GLY A 664 -51.93 26.85 14.76
CA GLY A 664 -52.08 27.08 16.20
C GLY A 664 -52.83 28.37 16.54
N GLU A 665 -52.61 29.44 15.77
CA GLU A 665 -53.33 30.71 15.90
C GLU A 665 -54.81 30.61 15.44
N SER A 666 -55.15 29.64 14.60
CA SER A 666 -56.56 29.43 14.18
C SER A 666 -57.47 28.88 15.29
N ASN A 667 -56.94 28.38 16.40
CA ASN A 667 -57.72 27.81 17.52
C ASN A 667 -57.65 28.62 18.83
N GLY A 668 -57.04 29.81 18.81
CA GLY A 668 -56.95 30.69 19.98
C GLY A 668 -57.51 32.06 19.67
N HIS A 669 -58.67 32.39 20.25
CA HIS A 669 -59.19 33.75 20.22
C HIS A 669 -58.19 34.72 20.90
N ALA A 670 -57.76 35.72 20.12
CA ALA A 670 -57.59 37.13 20.49
C ALA A 670 -56.17 37.77 20.46
N ASN A 671 -56.21 38.97 19.85
CA ASN A 671 -55.42 40.17 20.03
C ASN A 671 -54.12 40.39 19.23
N ILE A 672 -54.35 41.01 18.07
CA ILE A 672 -53.46 41.95 17.40
C ILE A 672 -52.78 42.88 18.42
N SER A 673 -51.44 42.86 18.45
CA SER A 673 -50.64 44.02 18.82
C SER A 673 -49.52 44.21 17.81
N ILE A 674 -49.58 45.34 17.10
CA ILE A 674 -48.56 45.79 16.16
C ILE A 674 -47.38 46.30 16.99
N ALA A 675 -46.24 45.62 16.92
CA ALA A 675 -44.96 46.17 17.31
C ALA A 675 -43.98 46.05 16.13
N LYS A 676 -43.77 47.17 15.44
CA LYS A 676 -42.61 47.38 14.57
C LYS A 676 -41.36 47.23 15.42
N ASN A 677 -40.45 46.32 15.06
CA ASN A 677 -39.03 46.55 15.31
C ASN A 677 -38.23 46.25 14.04
N LYS A 678 -37.69 47.35 13.51
CA LYS A 678 -36.71 47.46 12.45
C LYS A 678 -35.40 47.71 13.19
N ASP A 679 -34.38 46.91 12.87
CA ASP A 679 -32.97 46.98 13.30
C ASP A 679 -32.51 45.74 14.06
N ASP A 680 -31.92 44.80 13.32
CA ASP A 680 -30.56 44.32 13.63
C ASP A 680 -29.96 43.56 12.41
N THR A 681 -29.84 44.28 11.30
CA THR A 681 -28.80 44.00 10.30
C THR A 681 -27.51 44.64 10.77
N THR A 682 -26.69 43.92 11.54
CA THR A 682 -25.22 44.06 11.60
C THR A 682 -24.64 43.11 12.66
N ARG A 683 -24.39 41.85 12.30
CA ARG A 683 -23.32 41.03 12.92
C ARG A 683 -23.00 39.78 12.08
N GLU A 684 -22.68 40.01 10.81
CA GLU A 684 -21.73 39.15 10.09
C GLU A 684 -20.38 39.88 10.05
N SER A 685 -19.53 39.60 11.03
CA SER A 685 -18.07 39.58 10.88
C SER A 685 -17.42 39.18 12.21
N THR A 686 -16.34 38.41 12.10
CA THR A 686 -15.37 38.03 13.14
C THR A 686 -15.81 37.02 14.20
N ILE A 687 -15.60 35.71 13.93
CA ILE A 687 -14.46 34.86 14.38
C ILE A 687 -14.75 33.41 13.98
#